data_AF-A0A6P8HBT0-F1
#
_entry.id   AF-A0A6P8HBT0-F1
#
_cell.length_a   1.000
_cell.length_b   1.000
_cell.length_c   1.000
_cell.angle_alpha   90.00
_cell.angle_beta   90.00
_cell.angle_gamma   90.00
#
_symmetry.space_group_name_H-M   'P 1'
#
loop_
_entity.id
_entity.type
_entity.pdbx_description
1 polymer ?
#
loop_
_entity_poly.entity_id
_entity_poly.type
_entity_poly.pdbx_seq_one_letter_code
_entity_poly.pdbx_strand_id
1 'polypeptide(L)'
;MASKFGGKADDLATLPKLDAQIILQELRQRYSQDKIYTYVGDILIAVNPFKTLDIYNKKVSNKYKEIVKSSEPPHIYAVADAAYQAVLGKGVAKPQHQCCVISGESGAGKTESTKFLISQIIELSQGNTQLEQQILQVNSLLEAFGNAQTVMNDNSSRFGKYIQIKFINGLVIGAKISEYLLEKSRVAMQNTGEENFHIFYYMFAGLSQQELQNYHLGSPNKYNFFTNGFKNKDVKKNKELYDTLMNAVDLVGFMEEEQTNMFQILSLVLNMGNIEIEEGEDDGAVTMDKQEELKITAQLLGTDPEKLSSVLTSTTTVTRGSLIRRRLHKHQALDVRDATAKALYGRLFSWIVNKINHLLAPPALAQGTRVMEIGILDIFGFEHFEHNSFEQSCINLANEQLQFFFNQHIFMWEQEEYKKEEIDWTTITFEDNKPVLDLFLNKPIGLLALLDEESHFPQSTDQTFVQKLIKNCGKSKHLVTSNKSRLEKFTILHYAGKVEYDSIGFLEKNRDTLPNSVTEVLQKSGNELICTIFTGSITRTGSITVGKHGLDNRKSRVSKPREGKPAAKKATVSSQFRTSLTILMGKLTAANPHFIRCIKPNHLKVSNDFDNKYVEDQLKYTGVLETTRIRREGYPVRPTFSEFVDSFKMIAYDPFLKPSESSCRKILKKSKLNDWHIGKTKVFLKYWQTEKLAKMLEDVNKSVIHMQKAVRGFLIRRRYKRLRKASKTDKLTAKTCLQLIHLPGHEIDKQIELLRKKKKLDLPKPKRDQTTKYASLRFDQMGTQTANFGKQTVDEGVGDGCIDEEEFVREPDPNQQRFGAITTKETAVQWYKETQAPRGAGMLADGVFHDWFHGVITRRRAERLLTNKPLGCFLIRVSESRFGYSLTFRVANRCKHYMIDQTRSGKYVIVGMPKVFKTLDEMVTYHQENEINPEGDLLTMPCGQEDEDEADYEDLLKVMGEKRHRNGDNAPPLPERRYRQSTVHR
;
A
#
# COMPACT_ATOMS: atom_id res chain seq x y z
N MET A 1 -14.85 1.99 46.89
CA MET A 1 -15.10 0.73 46.15
C MET A 1 -15.04 0.88 44.62
N ALA A 2 -14.35 1.88 44.05
CA ALA A 2 -14.30 2.11 42.59
C ALA A 2 -13.05 1.55 41.87
N SER A 3 -12.19 0.77 42.56
CA SER A 3 -10.86 0.37 42.04
C SER A 3 -10.73 -1.08 41.59
N LYS A 4 -11.81 -1.88 41.51
CA LYS A 4 -11.71 -3.34 41.22
C LYS A 4 -12.22 -3.82 39.85
N PHE A 5 -12.67 -2.93 38.95
CA PHE A 5 -13.32 -3.34 37.70
C PHE A 5 -12.81 -2.71 36.40
N GLY A 6 -11.81 -1.83 36.44
CA GLY A 6 -11.32 -1.18 35.23
C GLY A 6 -10.46 -2.08 34.33
N GLY A 7 -10.40 -1.79 33.04
CA GLY A 7 -9.46 -2.35 32.06
C GLY A 7 -9.86 -3.70 31.45
N LYS A 8 -11.10 -4.17 31.68
CA LYS A 8 -11.57 -5.50 31.21
C LYS A 8 -12.39 -5.43 29.93
N ALA A 9 -12.98 -4.29 29.61
CA ALA A 9 -13.85 -4.17 28.45
C ALA A 9 -13.01 -4.07 27.16
N ASP A 10 -13.22 -5.01 26.24
CA ASP A 10 -12.66 -4.96 24.90
C ASP A 10 -13.45 -4.02 23.97
N ASP A 11 -14.73 -3.78 24.28
CA ASP A 11 -15.60 -2.82 23.60
C ASP A 11 -16.24 -1.86 24.62
N LEU A 12 -15.95 -0.57 24.49
CA LEU A 12 -16.46 0.48 25.38
C LEU A 12 -17.99 0.65 25.27
N ALA A 13 -18.61 0.27 24.15
CA ALA A 13 -20.06 0.32 23.99
C ALA A 13 -20.80 -0.67 24.91
N THR A 14 -20.09 -1.67 25.46
CA THR A 14 -20.65 -2.67 26.39
C THR A 14 -20.66 -2.21 27.85
N LEU A 15 -20.04 -1.07 28.16
CA LEU A 15 -19.92 -0.59 29.53
C LEU A 15 -21.30 -0.24 30.13
N PRO A 16 -21.55 -0.58 31.40
CA PRO A 16 -22.84 -0.34 32.06
C PRO A 16 -23.09 1.16 32.30
N LYS A 17 -22.05 1.97 32.47
CA LYS A 17 -22.12 3.43 32.59
C LYS A 17 -21.19 4.06 31.55
N LEU A 18 -21.75 4.92 30.70
CA LEU A 18 -21.00 5.72 29.75
C LEU A 18 -20.77 7.11 30.33
N ASP A 19 -19.62 7.27 30.96
CA ASP A 19 -19.13 8.54 31.46
C ASP A 19 -17.70 8.75 30.94
N ALA A 20 -17.35 10.00 30.65
CA ALA A 20 -16.05 10.35 30.09
C ALA A 20 -14.91 9.89 31.00
N GLN A 21 -15.09 10.00 32.32
CA GLN A 21 -14.10 9.54 33.30
C GLN A 21 -13.95 8.02 33.30
N ILE A 22 -15.05 7.27 33.12
CA ILE A 22 -15.01 5.79 33.08
C ILE A 22 -14.29 5.32 31.81
N ILE A 23 -14.62 5.90 30.66
CA ILE A 23 -13.95 5.58 29.38
C ILE A 23 -12.45 5.88 29.47
N LEU A 24 -12.08 7.04 30.03
CA LEU A 24 -10.69 7.42 30.24
C LEU A 24 -9.97 6.43 31.17
N GLN A 25 -10.60 6.03 32.28
CA GLN A 25 -10.04 5.05 33.21
C GLN A 25 -9.85 3.67 32.57
N GLU A 26 -10.81 3.21 31.76
CA GLU A 26 -10.69 1.95 31.01
C GLU A 26 -9.52 1.99 30.03
N LEU A 27 -9.42 3.04 29.21
CA LEU A 27 -8.32 3.21 28.26
C LEU A 27 -6.97 3.28 28.97
N ARG A 28 -6.87 4.04 30.08
CA ARG A 28 -5.65 4.12 30.88
C ARG A 28 -5.23 2.77 31.44
N GLN A 29 -6.17 1.99 31.99
CA GLN A 29 -5.86 0.67 32.55
C GLN A 29 -5.46 -0.33 31.47
N ARG A 30 -6.14 -0.33 30.31
CA ARG A 30 -5.73 -1.15 29.15
C ARG A 30 -4.34 -0.76 28.65
N TYR A 31 -4.07 0.54 28.54
CA TYR A 31 -2.76 1.07 28.16
C TYR A 31 -1.65 0.60 29.12
N SER A 32 -1.90 0.62 30.43
CA SER A 32 -0.94 0.12 31.44
C SER A 32 -0.67 -1.39 31.36
N GLN A 33 -1.52 -2.15 30.64
CA GLN A 33 -1.38 -3.59 30.39
C GLN A 33 -0.88 -3.87 28.97
N ASP A 34 -0.34 -2.87 28.26
CA ASP A 34 0.08 -2.95 26.86
C ASP A 34 -1.02 -3.36 25.86
N LYS A 35 -2.29 -3.17 26.25
CA LYS A 35 -3.46 -3.35 25.38
C LYS A 35 -3.83 -2.02 24.76
N ILE A 36 -3.20 -1.70 23.63
CA ILE A 36 -3.36 -0.41 22.95
C ILE A 36 -4.62 -0.28 22.10
N TYR A 37 -5.26 -1.41 21.76
CA TYR A 37 -6.43 -1.46 20.91
C TYR A 37 -7.70 -1.70 21.73
N THR A 38 -8.74 -0.93 21.43
CA THR A 38 -10.06 -1.01 22.10
C THR A 38 -11.18 -0.71 21.11
N TYR A 39 -12.26 -1.49 21.11
CA TYR A 39 -13.42 -1.22 20.26
C TYR A 39 -14.37 -0.18 20.85
N VAL A 40 -15.08 0.51 19.97
CA VAL A 40 -16.28 1.30 20.26
C VAL A 40 -17.33 0.93 19.22
N GLY A 41 -18.13 -0.11 19.48
CA GLY A 41 -18.93 -0.70 18.41
C GLY A 41 -18.04 -1.13 17.25
N ASP A 42 -18.29 -0.68 16.03
CA ASP A 42 -17.51 -0.95 14.81
C ASP A 42 -16.20 -0.14 14.66
N ILE A 43 -15.95 0.82 15.53
CA ILE A 43 -14.79 1.71 15.48
C ILE A 43 -13.65 1.12 16.32
N LEU A 44 -12.41 1.32 15.87
CA LEU A 44 -11.22 0.91 16.61
C LEU A 44 -10.48 2.14 17.17
N ILE A 45 -10.26 2.16 18.49
CA ILE A 45 -9.34 3.11 19.14
C ILE A 45 -7.96 2.46 19.21
N ALA A 46 -6.93 3.22 18.84
CA ALA A 46 -5.53 2.83 18.92
C ALA A 46 -4.73 3.88 19.72
N VAL A 47 -4.21 3.51 20.89
CA VAL A 47 -3.38 4.41 21.72
C VAL A 47 -1.91 4.18 21.42
N ASN A 48 -1.15 5.21 21.05
CA ASN A 48 0.26 5.05 20.69
C ASN A 48 1.11 4.55 21.88
N PRO A 49 1.76 3.37 21.81
CA PRO A 49 2.58 2.85 22.91
C PRO A 49 3.91 3.58 23.11
N PHE A 50 4.43 4.29 22.11
CA PHE A 50 5.82 4.81 22.07
C PHE A 50 6.91 3.73 22.33
N LYS A 51 6.57 2.45 22.16
CA LYS A 51 7.46 1.30 22.25
C LYS A 51 7.01 0.20 21.31
N THR A 52 7.93 -0.67 20.92
CA THR A 52 7.62 -1.85 20.11
C THR A 52 6.88 -2.88 20.96
N LEU A 53 5.79 -3.43 20.40
CA LEU A 53 5.02 -4.50 21.00
C LEU A 53 5.05 -5.73 20.08
N ASP A 54 5.17 -6.94 20.65
CA ASP A 54 5.17 -8.20 19.89
C ASP A 54 3.74 -8.67 19.55
N ILE A 55 2.97 -7.78 18.91
CA ILE A 55 1.57 -8.03 18.50
C ILE A 55 1.39 -8.03 16.97
N TYR A 56 2.46 -7.77 16.22
CA TYR A 56 2.44 -7.65 14.75
C TYR A 56 3.18 -8.79 14.04
N ASN A 57 3.35 -9.94 14.71
CA ASN A 57 4.02 -11.10 14.15
C ASN A 57 3.07 -11.99 13.32
N LYS A 58 3.65 -12.91 12.54
CA LYS A 58 2.87 -13.80 11.65
C LYS A 58 1.93 -14.75 12.41
N LYS A 59 2.28 -15.14 13.64
CA LYS A 59 1.41 -15.96 14.51
C LYS A 59 0.12 -15.20 14.85
N VAL A 60 0.25 -13.92 15.23
CA VAL A 60 -0.90 -13.05 15.48
C VAL A 60 -1.67 -12.80 14.19
N SER A 61 -1.00 -12.49 13.08
CA SER A 61 -1.66 -12.32 11.78
C SER A 61 -2.57 -13.51 11.40
N ASN A 62 -2.07 -14.74 11.56
CA ASN A 62 -2.84 -15.96 11.31
C ASN A 62 -4.04 -16.12 12.25
N LYS A 63 -3.92 -15.66 13.50
CA LYS A 63 -5.01 -15.68 14.49
C LYS A 63 -6.21 -14.83 14.05
N TYR A 64 -5.95 -13.75 13.31
CA TYR A 64 -6.96 -12.80 12.83
C TYR A 64 -7.45 -13.09 11.41
N LYS A 65 -7.21 -14.29 10.85
CA LYS A 65 -7.73 -14.69 9.53
C LYS A 65 -9.15 -15.27 9.65
N GLU A 66 -10.10 -14.73 8.90
CA GLU A 66 -11.51 -15.17 8.86
C GLU A 66 -12.18 -15.19 10.24
N ILE A 67 -11.90 -14.19 11.09
CA ILE A 67 -12.41 -14.19 12.46
C ILE A 67 -13.82 -13.59 12.57
N VAL A 68 -14.57 -14.06 13.56
CA VAL A 68 -15.76 -13.36 14.05
C VAL A 68 -15.29 -12.37 15.11
N LYS A 69 -15.68 -11.10 15.01
CA LYS A 69 -15.16 -10.00 15.84
C LYS A 69 -15.08 -10.27 17.36
N SER A 70 -15.93 -11.13 17.91
CA SER A 70 -15.97 -11.49 19.34
C SER A 70 -15.06 -12.65 19.75
N SER A 71 -14.43 -13.35 18.81
CA SER A 71 -13.56 -14.49 19.11
C SER A 71 -12.17 -14.08 19.58
N GLU A 72 -11.73 -12.87 19.23
CA GLU A 72 -10.38 -12.39 19.46
C GLU A 72 -10.39 -10.95 20.02
N PRO A 73 -9.35 -10.55 20.78
CA PRO A 73 -9.31 -9.21 21.36
C PRO A 73 -9.17 -8.13 20.28
N PRO A 74 -9.47 -6.86 20.59
CA PRO A 74 -9.41 -5.78 19.63
C PRO A 74 -8.02 -5.64 19.01
N HIS A 75 -7.97 -5.58 17.68
CA HIS A 75 -6.72 -5.43 16.95
C HIS A 75 -6.96 -4.81 15.57
N ILE A 76 -5.95 -4.13 15.03
CA ILE A 76 -6.01 -3.57 13.67
C ILE A 76 -6.15 -4.64 12.59
N TYR A 77 -5.63 -5.84 12.84
CA TYR A 77 -5.77 -6.98 11.93
C TYR A 77 -7.22 -7.48 11.82
N ALA A 78 -8.02 -7.32 12.87
CA ALA A 78 -9.45 -7.60 12.79
C ALA A 78 -10.18 -6.63 11.85
N VAL A 79 -9.76 -5.36 11.82
CA VAL A 79 -10.31 -4.36 10.88
C VAL A 79 -9.90 -4.69 9.45
N ALA A 80 -8.64 -5.08 9.23
CA ALA A 80 -8.17 -5.56 7.93
C ALA A 80 -8.96 -6.77 7.43
N ASP A 81 -9.16 -7.78 8.29
CA ASP A 81 -9.95 -8.97 7.94
C ASP A 81 -11.41 -8.58 7.64
N ALA A 82 -12.06 -7.78 8.47
CA ALA A 82 -13.43 -7.32 8.22
C ALA A 82 -13.57 -6.59 6.87
N ALA A 83 -12.64 -5.69 6.53
CA ALA A 83 -12.62 -5.02 5.23
C ALA A 83 -12.39 -6.01 4.07
N TYR A 84 -11.48 -6.97 4.23
CA TYR A 84 -11.18 -7.98 3.22
C TYR A 84 -12.35 -8.95 2.99
N GLN A 85 -12.98 -9.47 4.04
CA GLN A 85 -14.16 -10.34 3.94
C GLN A 85 -15.32 -9.64 3.24
N ALA A 86 -15.53 -8.34 3.51
CA ALA A 86 -16.56 -7.54 2.84
C ALA A 86 -16.29 -7.37 1.33
N VAL A 87 -15.02 -7.29 0.92
CA VAL A 87 -14.62 -7.32 -0.49
C VAL A 87 -14.93 -8.67 -1.15
N LEU A 88 -14.76 -9.77 -0.41
CA LEU A 88 -15.10 -11.12 -0.89
C LEU A 88 -16.62 -11.38 -0.93
N GLY A 89 -17.44 -10.50 -0.35
CA GLY A 89 -18.88 -10.74 -0.18
C GLY A 89 -19.18 -11.83 0.86
N LYS A 90 -18.22 -12.17 1.72
CA LYS A 90 -18.43 -13.05 2.87
C LYS A 90 -19.04 -12.20 4.01
N GLY A 91 -20.25 -12.54 4.46
CA GLY A 91 -20.96 -11.81 5.52
C GLY A 91 -21.82 -10.62 5.06
N VAL A 92 -21.86 -10.30 3.76
CA VAL A 92 -22.72 -9.25 3.16
C VAL A 92 -23.31 -9.80 1.85
N ALA A 93 -24.59 -9.51 1.51
CA ALA A 93 -25.24 -10.08 0.32
C ALA A 93 -24.55 -9.79 -1.03
N LYS A 94 -23.70 -8.76 -1.13
CA LYS A 94 -22.94 -8.40 -2.35
C LYS A 94 -21.56 -7.86 -1.98
N PRO A 95 -20.51 -8.16 -2.78
CA PRO A 95 -19.21 -7.48 -2.68
C PRO A 95 -19.39 -5.95 -2.76
N GLN A 96 -18.74 -5.20 -1.88
CA GLN A 96 -18.75 -3.73 -1.89
C GLN A 96 -17.34 -3.15 -1.73
N HIS A 97 -17.08 -1.99 -2.31
CA HIS A 97 -15.84 -1.24 -2.08
C HIS A 97 -15.75 -0.85 -0.62
N GLN A 98 -14.57 -0.96 -0.02
CA GLN A 98 -14.33 -0.61 1.38
C GLN A 98 -13.38 0.58 1.47
N CYS A 99 -13.48 1.37 2.53
CA CYS A 99 -12.46 2.34 2.86
C CYS A 99 -12.13 2.29 4.35
N CYS A 100 -10.87 2.51 4.71
CA CYS A 100 -10.38 2.60 6.08
C CYS A 100 -9.92 4.04 6.31
N VAL A 101 -10.55 4.74 7.26
CA VAL A 101 -10.26 6.13 7.59
C VAL A 101 -9.52 6.17 8.91
N ILE A 102 -8.22 6.46 8.85
CA ILE A 102 -7.34 6.55 10.01
C ILE A 102 -7.18 8.03 10.37
N SER A 103 -7.50 8.38 11.61
CA SER A 103 -7.54 9.78 12.06
C SER A 103 -7.04 9.92 13.49
N GLY A 104 -6.65 11.14 13.88
CA GLY A 104 -6.04 11.44 15.18
C GLY A 104 -5.02 12.57 15.07
N GLU A 105 -4.58 13.11 16.20
CA GLU A 105 -3.58 14.19 16.24
C GLU A 105 -2.23 13.80 15.63
N SER A 106 -1.39 14.80 15.34
CA SER A 106 -0.02 14.56 14.89
C SER A 106 0.78 13.75 15.92
N GLY A 107 1.45 12.68 15.46
CA GLY A 107 2.18 11.75 16.33
C GLY A 107 1.33 10.68 17.03
N ALA A 108 0.02 10.58 16.76
CA ALA A 108 -0.84 9.54 17.35
C ALA A 108 -0.62 8.12 16.79
N GLY A 109 0.25 7.92 15.79
CA GLY A 109 0.53 6.59 15.20
C GLY A 109 -0.33 6.21 13.98
N LYS A 110 -0.88 7.20 13.26
CA LYS A 110 -1.69 6.98 12.05
C LYS A 110 -0.93 6.21 10.97
N THR A 111 0.27 6.67 10.64
CA THR A 111 1.11 6.07 9.59
C THR A 111 1.53 4.63 9.90
N GLU A 112 1.88 4.34 11.16
CA GLU A 112 2.19 2.96 11.58
C GLU A 112 0.94 2.06 11.52
N SER A 113 -0.21 2.57 11.94
CA SER A 113 -1.49 1.87 11.78
C SER A 113 -1.78 1.55 10.31
N THR A 114 -1.53 2.50 9.40
CA THR A 114 -1.64 2.29 7.95
C THR A 114 -0.74 1.14 7.47
N LYS A 115 0.54 1.11 7.90
CA LYS A 115 1.48 0.05 7.53
C LYS A 115 1.01 -1.33 8.00
N PHE A 116 0.58 -1.45 9.25
CA PHE A 116 0.09 -2.73 9.79
C PHE A 116 -1.20 -3.19 9.10
N LEU A 117 -2.12 -2.26 8.80
CA LEU A 117 -3.35 -2.56 8.08
C LEU A 117 -3.06 -3.10 6.66
N ILE A 118 -2.19 -2.41 5.90
CA ILE A 118 -1.78 -2.84 4.55
C ILE A 118 -1.10 -4.22 4.60
N SER A 119 -0.19 -4.41 5.54
CA SER A 119 0.54 -5.68 5.71
C SER A 119 -0.40 -6.86 5.94
N GLN A 120 -1.43 -6.67 6.78
CA GLN A 120 -2.41 -7.72 7.02
C GLN A 120 -3.30 -7.99 5.80
N ILE A 121 -3.73 -6.94 5.08
CA ILE A 121 -4.55 -7.11 3.87
C ILE A 121 -3.80 -7.94 2.81
N ILE A 122 -2.50 -7.68 2.64
CA ILE A 122 -1.62 -8.43 1.73
C ILE A 122 -1.48 -9.90 2.15
N GLU A 123 -1.24 -10.14 3.44
CA GLU A 123 -1.11 -11.50 3.99
C GLU A 123 -2.43 -12.28 3.88
N LEU A 124 -3.59 -11.61 4.03
CA LEU A 124 -4.91 -12.22 3.83
C LEU A 124 -5.17 -12.61 2.37
N SER A 125 -4.65 -11.84 1.41
CA SER A 125 -4.74 -12.16 -0.02
C SER A 125 -3.78 -13.26 -0.48
N GLN A 126 -3.07 -13.93 0.44
CA GLN A 126 -2.00 -14.91 0.13
C GLN A 126 -0.87 -14.31 -0.72
N GLY A 127 -0.65 -13.00 -0.58
CA GLY A 127 0.26 -12.22 -1.42
C GLY A 127 1.70 -12.35 -0.98
N ASN A 128 2.43 -13.29 -1.57
CA ASN A 128 3.90 -13.34 -1.51
C ASN A 128 4.55 -12.95 -2.84
N THR A 129 3.82 -12.28 -3.75
CA THR A 129 4.36 -11.90 -5.06
C THR A 129 5.19 -10.61 -4.96
N GLN A 130 5.95 -10.34 -6.02
CA GLN A 130 6.74 -9.11 -6.15
C GLN A 130 5.88 -7.85 -5.99
N LEU A 131 4.64 -7.86 -6.51
CA LEU A 131 3.74 -6.70 -6.48
C LEU A 131 3.37 -6.30 -5.06
N GLU A 132 3.07 -7.26 -4.17
CA GLU A 132 2.72 -6.91 -2.80
C GLU A 132 3.93 -6.39 -2.00
N GLN A 133 5.12 -6.93 -2.25
CA GLN A 133 6.36 -6.40 -1.67
C GLN A 133 6.61 -4.95 -2.14
N GLN A 134 6.33 -4.64 -3.42
CA GLN A 134 6.40 -3.28 -3.94
C GLN A 134 5.41 -2.35 -3.21
N ILE A 135 4.15 -2.78 -3.01
CA ILE A 135 3.14 -2.00 -2.29
C ILE A 135 3.60 -1.67 -0.86
N LEU A 136 4.26 -2.61 -0.17
CA LEU A 136 4.77 -2.39 1.19
C LEU A 136 5.93 -1.37 1.23
N GLN A 137 6.85 -1.43 0.27
CA GLN A 137 8.03 -0.54 0.22
C GLN A 137 7.71 0.90 -0.17
N VAL A 138 6.59 1.13 -0.84
CA VAL A 138 6.19 2.48 -1.29
C VAL A 138 6.04 3.46 -0.12
N ASN A 139 5.63 3.01 1.05
CA ASN A 139 5.53 3.90 2.22
C ASN A 139 6.90 4.49 2.58
N SER A 140 7.97 3.71 2.57
CA SER A 140 9.34 4.19 2.87
C SER A 140 9.77 5.30 1.90
N LEU A 141 9.45 5.12 0.61
CA LEU A 141 9.72 6.12 -0.42
C LEU A 141 8.92 7.40 -0.20
N LEU A 142 7.61 7.29 0.03
CA LEU A 142 6.76 8.46 0.25
C LEU A 142 7.08 9.18 1.56
N GLU A 143 7.52 8.47 2.61
CA GLU A 143 7.93 9.07 3.88
C GLU A 143 9.23 9.87 3.72
N ALA A 144 10.20 9.38 2.95
CA ALA A 144 11.44 10.13 2.71
C ALA A 144 11.18 11.50 2.06
N PHE A 145 10.31 11.57 1.05
CA PHE A 145 10.03 12.80 0.30
C PHE A 145 8.84 13.59 0.85
N GLY A 146 7.99 13.00 1.68
CA GLY A 146 6.72 13.58 2.10
C GLY A 146 6.63 13.83 3.60
N ASN A 147 7.56 13.32 4.42
CA ASN A 147 7.56 13.54 5.86
C ASN A 147 8.71 14.44 6.31
N ALA A 148 8.51 15.07 7.47
CA ALA A 148 9.50 15.91 8.12
C ALA A 148 9.32 15.87 9.66
N GLN A 149 10.37 16.27 10.38
CA GLN A 149 10.29 16.49 11.82
C GLN A 149 9.60 17.83 12.11
N THR A 150 8.61 17.76 13.00
CA THR A 150 7.90 18.90 13.60
C THR A 150 8.12 18.89 15.11
N VAL A 151 7.74 19.96 15.80
CA VAL A 151 7.76 20.00 17.28
C VAL A 151 6.95 18.84 17.88
N MET A 152 5.84 18.48 17.23
CA MET A 152 4.88 17.49 17.74
C MET A 152 5.26 16.03 17.42
N ASN A 153 5.99 15.79 16.34
CA ASN A 153 6.30 14.46 15.82
C ASN A 153 7.56 14.47 14.94
N ASP A 154 8.44 13.50 15.12
CA ASP A 154 9.74 13.43 14.44
C ASP A 154 9.63 12.89 13.01
N ASN A 155 8.58 12.12 12.71
CA ASN A 155 8.27 11.62 11.36
C ASN A 155 6.81 11.99 11.02
N SER A 156 6.56 13.29 10.84
CA SER A 156 5.21 13.79 10.53
C SER A 156 4.97 13.79 9.04
N SER A 157 3.92 13.12 8.58
CA SER A 157 3.44 13.29 7.20
C SER A 157 3.15 14.75 6.93
N ARG A 158 3.73 15.30 5.85
CA ARG A 158 3.53 16.65 5.29
C ARG A 158 2.84 16.63 3.91
N PHE A 159 2.23 15.48 3.55
CA PHE A 159 1.19 15.29 2.52
C PHE A 159 0.12 14.30 3.02
N GLY A 160 -1.11 14.40 2.51
CA GLY A 160 -2.16 13.40 2.69
C GLY A 160 -2.10 12.32 1.60
N LYS A 161 -2.32 11.06 1.97
CA LYS A 161 -2.29 9.92 1.04
C LYS A 161 -3.53 9.06 1.12
N TYR A 162 -4.06 8.72 -0.05
CA TYR A 162 -5.12 7.73 -0.20
C TYR A 162 -4.62 6.56 -1.05
N ILE A 163 -4.44 5.41 -0.42
CA ILE A 163 -3.92 4.19 -1.05
C ILE A 163 -5.10 3.28 -1.38
N GLN A 164 -5.29 2.97 -2.66
CA GLN A 164 -6.34 2.09 -3.15
C GLN A 164 -5.70 0.77 -3.56
N ILE A 165 -5.94 -0.31 -2.80
CA ILE A 165 -5.53 -1.66 -3.18
C ILE A 165 -6.67 -2.28 -3.99
N LYS A 166 -6.36 -2.83 -5.17
CA LYS A 166 -7.33 -3.38 -6.11
C LYS A 166 -7.32 -4.89 -6.10
N PHE A 167 -8.52 -5.48 -6.10
CA PHE A 167 -8.73 -6.91 -5.98
C PHE A 167 -9.56 -7.48 -7.12
N ILE A 168 -9.19 -8.69 -7.57
CA ILE A 168 -10.02 -9.56 -8.40
C ILE A 168 -10.09 -10.92 -7.71
N ASN A 169 -11.30 -11.40 -7.44
CA ASN A 169 -11.53 -12.69 -6.77
C ASN A 169 -10.73 -12.88 -5.46
N GLY A 170 -10.46 -11.78 -4.73
CA GLY A 170 -9.67 -11.79 -3.49
C GLY A 170 -8.17 -11.62 -3.66
N LEU A 171 -7.64 -11.65 -4.88
CA LEU A 171 -6.21 -11.48 -5.17
C LEU A 171 -5.87 -10.03 -5.48
N VAL A 172 -4.72 -9.57 -5.01
CA VAL A 172 -4.21 -8.22 -5.30
C VAL A 172 -3.71 -8.18 -6.74
N ILE A 173 -4.24 -7.23 -7.52
CA ILE A 173 -3.85 -7.04 -8.93
C ILE A 173 -3.10 -5.74 -9.17
N GLY A 174 -3.10 -4.83 -8.21
CA GLY A 174 -2.45 -3.54 -8.32
C GLY A 174 -2.86 -2.58 -7.23
N ALA A 175 -2.23 -1.41 -7.22
CA ALA A 175 -2.56 -0.34 -6.29
C ALA A 175 -2.56 1.03 -6.98
N LYS A 176 -3.24 1.99 -6.38
CA LYS A 176 -3.22 3.39 -6.80
C LYS A 176 -3.12 4.31 -5.59
N ILE A 177 -2.21 5.27 -5.66
CA ILE A 177 -1.96 6.25 -4.62
C ILE A 177 -2.39 7.61 -5.15
N SER A 178 -3.19 8.31 -4.35
CA SER A 178 -3.55 9.70 -4.59
C SER A 178 -2.92 10.56 -3.50
N GLU A 179 -2.11 11.55 -3.92
CA GLU A 179 -1.51 12.55 -3.04
C GLU A 179 -2.45 13.76 -2.88
N TYR A 180 -2.41 14.39 -1.71
CA TYR A 180 -3.18 15.57 -1.38
C TYR A 180 -2.34 16.53 -0.55
N LEU A 181 -2.32 17.82 -0.91
CA LEU A 181 -1.73 18.89 -0.09
C LEU A 181 -0.30 18.61 0.42
N LEU A 182 0.68 18.54 -0.47
CA LEU A 182 2.07 18.61 -0.03
C LEU A 182 2.37 20.01 0.51
N GLU A 183 2.93 20.11 1.72
CA GLU A 183 3.38 21.37 2.32
C GLU A 183 4.69 21.86 1.66
N LYS A 184 4.59 22.34 0.42
CA LYS A 184 5.75 22.76 -0.38
C LYS A 184 6.53 23.90 0.27
N SER A 185 5.87 24.78 1.02
CA SER A 185 6.52 25.93 1.67
C SER A 185 7.66 25.53 2.60
N ARG A 186 7.56 24.33 3.21
CA ARG A 186 8.61 23.73 4.04
C ARG A 186 9.96 23.62 3.33
N VAL A 187 9.98 23.52 2.01
CA VAL A 187 11.23 23.44 1.23
C VAL A 187 12.08 24.69 1.46
N ALA A 188 11.46 25.88 1.47
CA ALA A 188 12.17 27.15 1.58
C ALA A 188 12.24 27.67 3.03
N MET A 189 11.24 27.36 3.86
CA MET A 189 11.14 27.91 5.22
C MET A 189 10.52 26.90 6.19
N GLN A 190 11.12 26.74 7.37
CA GLN A 190 10.61 25.87 8.44
C GLN A 190 10.30 26.68 9.69
N ASN A 191 9.29 26.27 10.47
CA ASN A 191 9.00 26.88 11.76
C ASN A 191 10.14 26.59 12.76
N THR A 192 10.32 27.45 13.77
CA THR A 192 11.37 27.29 14.79
C THR A 192 11.34 25.90 15.42
N GLY A 193 12.48 25.19 15.37
CA GLY A 193 12.62 23.85 15.94
C GLY A 193 12.16 22.70 15.02
N GLU A 194 11.69 23.00 13.82
CA GLU A 194 11.35 22.01 12.80
C GLU A 194 12.47 21.79 11.78
N GLU A 195 12.33 20.73 10.99
CA GLU A 195 13.27 20.36 9.93
C GLU A 195 12.62 20.39 8.55
N ASN A 196 13.46 20.36 7.51
CA ASN A 196 13.02 20.18 6.14
C ASN A 196 12.62 18.70 5.89
N PHE A 197 12.24 18.34 4.67
CA PHE A 197 11.90 16.95 4.32
C PHE A 197 13.08 15.99 4.57
N HIS A 198 12.78 14.78 5.04
CA HIS A 198 13.80 13.80 5.45
C HIS A 198 14.81 13.44 4.36
N ILE A 199 14.38 13.42 3.10
CA ILE A 199 15.25 13.11 1.96
C ILE A 199 16.52 13.97 1.91
N PHE A 200 16.45 15.25 2.28
CA PHE A 200 17.63 16.11 2.30
C PHE A 200 18.65 15.64 3.34
N TYR A 201 18.20 15.21 4.52
CA TYR A 201 19.07 14.68 5.57
C TYR A 201 19.61 13.29 5.24
N TYR A 202 18.78 12.43 4.64
CA TYR A 202 19.18 11.10 4.17
C TYR A 202 20.28 11.20 3.11
N MET A 203 20.12 12.12 2.15
CA MET A 203 21.10 12.36 1.09
C MET A 203 22.48 12.74 1.66
N PHE A 204 22.55 13.65 2.63
CA PHE A 204 23.83 14.03 3.27
C PHE A 204 24.41 12.93 4.19
N ALA A 205 23.59 12.03 4.71
CA ALA A 205 24.04 10.92 5.56
C ALA A 205 24.48 9.69 4.76
N GLY A 206 23.88 9.47 3.59
CA GLY A 206 24.00 8.24 2.81
C GLY A 206 24.92 8.32 1.60
N LEU A 207 24.96 9.46 0.88
CA LEU A 207 25.81 9.62 -0.30
C LEU A 207 27.29 9.57 0.08
N SER A 208 28.09 8.95 -0.80
CA SER A 208 29.55 9.02 -0.71
C SER A 208 30.07 10.42 -1.02
N GLN A 209 31.31 10.71 -0.61
CA GLN A 209 31.94 12.01 -0.90
C GLN A 209 32.07 12.28 -2.40
N GLN A 210 32.28 11.24 -3.22
CA GLN A 210 32.32 11.37 -4.68
C GLN A 210 30.95 11.72 -5.25
N GLU A 211 29.88 11.09 -4.76
CA GLU A 211 28.52 11.40 -5.19
C GLU A 211 28.09 12.80 -4.76
N LEU A 212 28.42 13.22 -3.53
CA LEU A 212 28.18 14.60 -3.09
C LEU A 212 28.84 15.60 -4.03
N GLN A 213 30.10 15.37 -4.43
CA GLN A 213 30.79 16.20 -5.42
C GLN A 213 30.10 16.19 -6.79
N ASN A 214 29.69 15.01 -7.28
CA ASN A 214 28.97 14.87 -8.56
C ASN A 214 27.65 15.63 -8.58
N TYR A 215 26.97 15.73 -7.43
CA TYR A 215 25.75 16.51 -7.29
C TYR A 215 26.01 17.97 -6.91
N HIS A 216 27.26 18.44 -6.87
CA HIS A 216 27.62 19.79 -6.40
C HIS A 216 27.08 20.11 -4.99
N LEU A 217 27.16 19.12 -4.10
CA LEU A 217 26.75 19.22 -2.71
C LEU A 217 27.97 19.42 -1.81
N GLY A 218 28.01 20.57 -1.14
CA GLY A 218 29.04 20.94 -0.17
C GLY A 218 28.65 20.58 1.27
N SER A 219 29.21 21.32 2.24
CA SER A 219 28.81 21.16 3.65
C SER A 219 27.34 21.55 3.84
N PRO A 220 26.53 20.75 4.55
CA PRO A 220 25.10 20.99 4.68
C PRO A 220 24.76 22.30 5.40
N ASN A 221 25.64 22.80 6.28
CA ASN A 221 25.46 24.08 6.97
C ASN A 221 25.53 25.31 6.04
N LYS A 222 25.96 25.14 4.78
CA LYS A 222 26.03 26.22 3.79
C LYS A 222 24.71 26.46 3.06
N TYR A 223 23.68 25.63 3.26
CA TYR A 223 22.42 25.74 2.53
C TYR A 223 21.37 26.52 3.31
N ASN A 224 20.91 27.64 2.76
CA ASN A 224 19.97 28.57 3.39
C ASN A 224 18.59 27.95 3.66
N PHE A 225 18.21 26.94 2.88
CA PHE A 225 16.96 26.20 3.06
C PHE A 225 16.95 25.26 4.28
N PHE A 226 18.02 25.19 5.05
CA PHE A 226 18.00 24.69 6.43
C PHE A 226 17.89 25.87 7.41
N THR A 227 16.71 26.48 7.50
CA THR A 227 16.49 27.75 8.23
C THR A 227 16.78 27.66 9.74
N ASN A 228 16.62 26.47 10.34
CA ASN A 228 16.96 26.19 11.75
C ASN A 228 18.37 25.59 11.93
N GLY A 229 19.20 25.63 10.89
CA GLY A 229 20.48 24.94 10.79
C GLY A 229 20.34 23.45 10.48
N PHE A 230 21.43 22.83 10.00
CA PHE A 230 21.46 21.40 9.74
C PHE A 230 21.83 20.62 11.02
N LYS A 231 20.83 20.00 11.65
CA LYS A 231 21.01 19.18 12.85
C LYS A 231 20.79 17.71 12.54
N ASN A 232 21.81 17.03 12.02
CA ASN A 232 21.77 15.57 11.86
C ASN A 232 22.05 14.88 13.20
N LYS A 233 21.05 14.89 14.11
CA LYS A 233 21.19 14.38 15.49
C LYS A 233 21.62 12.91 15.54
N ASP A 234 21.28 12.12 14.52
CA ASP A 234 21.59 10.69 14.45
C ASP A 234 22.00 10.29 13.02
N VAL A 235 23.25 10.62 12.67
CA VAL A 235 23.83 10.35 11.34
C VAL A 235 23.74 8.87 10.98
N LYS A 236 23.97 7.98 11.95
CA LYS A 236 23.94 6.53 11.73
C LYS A 236 22.52 6.08 11.36
N LYS A 237 21.51 6.50 12.12
CA LYS A 237 20.11 6.21 11.80
C LYS A 237 19.68 6.78 10.45
N ASN A 238 20.07 8.01 10.13
CA ASN A 238 19.74 8.62 8.84
C ASN A 238 20.41 7.91 7.67
N LYS A 239 21.61 7.34 7.87
CA LYS A 239 22.25 6.47 6.89
C LYS A 239 21.50 5.16 6.71
N GLU A 240 21.09 4.49 7.79
CA GLU A 240 20.28 3.26 7.72
C GLU A 240 18.93 3.51 7.02
N LEU A 241 18.32 4.67 7.25
CA LEU A 241 17.09 5.10 6.57
C LEU A 241 17.33 5.43 5.09
N TYR A 242 18.47 6.03 4.74
CA TYR A 242 18.88 6.20 3.35
C TYR A 242 19.06 4.85 2.65
N ASP A 243 19.75 3.90 3.28
CA ASP A 243 19.93 2.56 2.73
C ASP A 243 18.58 1.86 2.51
N THR A 244 17.66 2.00 3.48
CA THR A 244 16.28 1.49 3.40
C THR A 244 15.51 2.15 2.25
N LEU A 245 15.68 3.46 2.05
CA LEU A 245 15.09 4.19 0.94
C LEU A 245 15.61 3.67 -0.41
N MET A 246 16.93 3.55 -0.60
CA MET A 246 17.51 3.08 -1.86
C MET A 246 17.06 1.65 -2.16
N ASN A 247 17.00 0.81 -1.13
CA ASN A 247 16.44 -0.53 -1.21
C ASN A 247 14.96 -0.54 -1.67
N ALA A 248 14.15 0.41 -1.17
CA ALA A 248 12.76 0.55 -1.58
C ALA A 248 12.62 1.07 -3.02
N VAL A 249 13.42 2.06 -3.41
CA VAL A 249 13.46 2.62 -4.77
C VAL A 249 13.78 1.54 -5.80
N ASP A 250 14.76 0.69 -5.50
CA ASP A 250 15.14 -0.44 -6.35
C ASP A 250 14.04 -1.50 -6.44
N LEU A 251 13.44 -1.90 -5.30
CA LEU A 251 12.41 -2.93 -5.26
C LEU A 251 11.14 -2.49 -6.01
N VAL A 252 10.72 -1.23 -5.82
CA VAL A 252 9.58 -0.64 -6.53
C VAL A 252 9.83 -0.61 -8.04
N GLY A 253 11.10 -0.47 -8.46
CA GLY A 253 11.51 -0.63 -9.85
C GLY A 253 11.82 0.68 -10.57
N PHE A 254 12.32 1.69 -9.84
CA PHE A 254 12.89 2.90 -10.45
C PHE A 254 14.21 2.57 -11.18
N MET A 255 14.44 3.23 -12.31
CA MET A 255 15.69 3.09 -13.06
C MET A 255 16.80 3.95 -12.45
N GLU A 256 18.07 3.55 -12.59
CA GLU A 256 19.22 4.28 -12.03
C GLU A 256 19.33 5.72 -12.56
N GLU A 257 19.01 5.93 -13.84
CA GLU A 257 18.94 7.27 -14.44
C GLU A 257 17.83 8.13 -13.82
N GLU A 258 16.67 7.52 -13.52
CA GLU A 258 15.59 8.19 -12.81
C GLU A 258 16.05 8.59 -11.40
N GLN A 259 16.76 7.70 -10.69
CA GLN A 259 17.34 7.99 -9.38
C GLN A 259 18.31 9.17 -9.43
N THR A 260 19.24 9.15 -10.40
CA THR A 260 20.20 10.23 -10.62
C THR A 260 19.49 11.56 -10.87
N ASN A 261 18.46 11.57 -11.72
CA ASN A 261 17.66 12.76 -11.99
C ASN A 261 16.91 13.27 -10.75
N MET A 262 16.39 12.37 -9.89
CA MET A 262 15.77 12.77 -8.62
C MET A 262 16.78 13.51 -7.72
N PHE A 263 17.97 12.96 -7.53
CA PHE A 263 19.02 13.57 -6.69
C PHE A 263 19.56 14.87 -7.29
N GLN A 264 19.67 14.98 -8.62
CA GLN A 264 20.02 16.23 -9.29
C GLN A 264 18.98 17.33 -9.02
N ILE A 265 17.69 17.02 -9.07
CA ILE A 265 16.63 18.00 -8.75
C ILE A 265 16.68 18.40 -7.27
N LEU A 266 16.94 17.46 -6.35
CA LEU A 266 17.08 17.77 -4.93
C LEU A 266 18.29 18.69 -4.67
N SER A 267 19.42 18.42 -5.32
CA SER A 267 20.59 19.30 -5.25
C SER A 267 20.32 20.68 -5.86
N LEU A 268 19.63 20.72 -7.01
CA LEU A 268 19.21 21.96 -7.65
C LEU A 268 18.35 22.80 -6.70
N VAL A 269 17.40 22.19 -5.99
CA VAL A 269 16.55 22.88 -5.01
C VAL A 269 17.40 23.51 -3.90
N LEU A 270 18.37 22.79 -3.33
CA LEU A 270 19.23 23.33 -2.27
C LEU A 270 20.13 24.46 -2.77
N ASN A 271 20.80 24.27 -3.92
CA ASN A 271 21.68 25.29 -4.50
C ASN A 271 20.91 26.55 -4.93
N MET A 272 19.65 26.41 -5.38
CA MET A 272 18.81 27.54 -5.73
C MET A 272 18.53 28.46 -4.54
N GLY A 273 18.37 27.91 -3.33
CA GLY A 273 18.19 28.70 -2.10
C GLY A 273 19.40 29.52 -1.68
N ASN A 274 20.58 29.19 -2.21
CA ASN A 274 21.81 29.92 -1.96
C ASN A 274 22.05 31.07 -2.94
N ILE A 275 21.26 31.20 -4.01
CA ILE A 275 21.37 32.35 -4.93
C ILE A 275 21.05 33.63 -4.15
N GLU A 276 22.03 34.53 -4.09
CA GLU A 276 21.93 35.79 -3.35
C GLU A 276 21.51 36.91 -4.30
N ILE A 277 20.57 37.72 -3.83
CA ILE A 277 19.94 38.78 -4.61
C ILE A 277 20.09 40.09 -3.84
N GLU A 278 20.64 41.09 -4.53
CA GLU A 278 20.89 42.44 -4.01
C GLU A 278 20.04 43.47 -4.76
N GLU A 279 19.96 44.67 -4.18
CA GLU A 279 19.36 45.83 -4.83
C GLU A 279 20.45 46.53 -5.65
N GLY A 280 20.24 46.61 -6.96
CA GLY A 280 21.12 47.36 -7.86
C GLY A 280 20.88 48.87 -7.78
N GLU A 281 21.64 49.62 -8.57
CA GLU A 281 21.62 51.10 -8.58
C GLU A 281 20.23 51.72 -8.89
N ASP A 282 19.37 51.00 -9.62
CA ASP A 282 18.02 51.43 -10.01
C ASP A 282 16.90 50.87 -9.09
N ASP A 283 17.20 50.47 -7.85
CA ASP A 283 16.30 49.75 -6.90
C ASP A 283 15.75 48.41 -7.45
N GLY A 284 16.32 47.91 -8.55
CA GLY A 284 15.98 46.66 -9.19
C GLY A 284 16.85 45.51 -8.67
N ALA A 285 16.24 44.33 -8.51
CA ALA A 285 16.93 43.12 -8.10
C ALA A 285 18.02 42.72 -9.11
N VAL A 286 19.21 42.39 -8.59
CA VAL A 286 20.34 41.88 -9.35
C VAL A 286 20.93 40.70 -8.57
N THR A 287 21.35 39.64 -9.27
CA THR A 287 22.11 38.55 -8.63
C THR A 287 23.55 39.01 -8.40
N MET A 288 24.18 38.63 -7.29
CA MET A 288 25.58 39.01 -7.05
C MET A 288 26.52 38.51 -8.16
N ASP A 289 27.51 39.35 -8.48
CA ASP A 289 28.49 39.06 -9.53
C ASP A 289 29.36 37.83 -9.19
N LYS A 290 29.57 36.97 -10.19
CA LYS A 290 30.43 35.77 -10.13
C LYS A 290 29.99 34.72 -9.09
N GLN A 291 28.74 34.73 -8.67
CA GLN A 291 28.23 33.73 -7.75
C GLN A 291 28.38 32.30 -8.29
N GLU A 292 29.12 31.44 -7.58
CA GLU A 292 29.34 30.04 -7.99
C GLU A 292 28.03 29.25 -7.97
N GLU A 293 27.15 29.52 -7.01
CA GLU A 293 25.87 28.85 -6.84
C GLU A 293 24.92 29.09 -8.02
N LEU A 294 24.95 30.29 -8.62
CA LEU A 294 24.19 30.59 -9.83
C LEU A 294 24.68 29.73 -11.01
N LYS A 295 26.00 29.58 -11.16
CA LYS A 295 26.59 28.75 -12.22
C LYS A 295 26.27 27.27 -12.02
N ILE A 296 26.38 26.77 -10.79
CA ILE A 296 26.01 25.40 -10.43
C ILE A 296 24.53 25.14 -10.71
N THR A 297 23.65 26.04 -10.29
CA THR A 297 22.20 25.94 -10.52
C THR A 297 21.87 25.94 -12.02
N ALA A 298 22.53 26.79 -12.80
CA ALA A 298 22.38 26.83 -14.25
C ALA A 298 22.89 25.55 -14.93
N GLN A 299 24.02 25.00 -14.48
CA GLN A 299 24.58 23.74 -14.97
C GLN A 299 23.64 22.56 -14.69
N LEU A 300 23.13 22.43 -13.46
CA LEU A 300 22.18 21.38 -13.07
C LEU A 300 20.86 21.47 -13.86
N LEU A 301 20.43 22.68 -14.22
CA LEU A 301 19.26 22.92 -15.05
C LEU A 301 19.54 22.73 -16.56
N GLY A 302 20.82 22.70 -16.96
CA GLY A 302 21.22 22.73 -18.37
C GLY A 302 20.79 24.02 -19.06
N THR A 303 20.94 25.16 -18.40
CA THR A 303 20.67 26.49 -18.96
C THR A 303 21.85 27.44 -18.79
N ASP A 304 21.76 28.60 -19.42
CA ASP A 304 22.77 29.65 -19.30
C ASP A 304 22.63 30.44 -17.99
N PRO A 305 23.71 30.72 -17.24
CA PRO A 305 23.66 31.47 -15.97
C PRO A 305 23.07 32.87 -16.09
N GLU A 306 23.38 33.61 -17.15
CA GLU A 306 22.86 34.96 -17.36
C GLU A 306 21.36 34.91 -17.62
N LYS A 307 20.92 33.92 -18.40
CA LYS A 307 19.50 33.67 -18.65
C LYS A 307 18.75 33.33 -17.36
N LEU A 308 19.31 32.49 -16.49
CA LEU A 308 18.71 32.14 -15.21
C LEU A 308 18.61 33.37 -14.29
N SER A 309 19.68 34.14 -14.12
CA SER A 309 19.69 35.39 -13.34
C SER A 309 18.64 36.38 -13.85
N SER A 310 18.62 36.58 -15.17
CA SER A 310 17.67 37.43 -15.88
C SER A 310 16.21 37.08 -15.55
N VAL A 311 15.90 35.78 -15.45
CA VAL A 311 14.55 35.27 -15.26
C VAL A 311 14.12 35.27 -13.79
N LEU A 312 15.06 35.14 -12.85
CA LEU A 312 14.79 35.27 -11.41
C LEU A 312 14.60 36.72 -10.97
N THR A 313 15.29 37.67 -11.63
CA THR A 313 15.28 39.09 -11.25
C THR A 313 14.34 39.96 -12.08
N SER A 314 13.80 39.45 -13.19
CA SER A 314 12.91 40.21 -14.08
C SER A 314 11.63 39.45 -14.41
N THR A 315 10.53 40.18 -14.53
CA THR A 315 9.28 39.68 -15.08
C THR A 315 9.06 40.20 -16.50
N THR A 316 8.54 39.33 -17.37
CA THR A 316 8.19 39.69 -18.75
C THR A 316 6.69 39.56 -18.91
N THR A 317 6.00 40.67 -19.16
CA THR A 317 4.56 40.72 -19.39
C THR A 317 4.27 41.08 -20.84
N VAL A 318 3.40 40.31 -21.49
CA VAL A 318 2.90 40.60 -22.84
C VAL A 318 1.68 41.50 -22.72
N THR A 319 1.81 42.76 -23.13
CA THR A 319 0.71 43.71 -23.14
C THR A 319 0.46 44.18 -24.56
N ARG A 320 -0.72 43.90 -25.13
CA ARG A 320 -1.09 44.32 -26.51
C ARG A 320 -0.08 43.92 -27.60
N GLY A 321 0.56 42.76 -27.44
CA GLY A 321 1.54 42.24 -28.40
C GLY A 321 2.99 42.71 -28.21
N SER A 322 3.27 43.66 -27.30
CA SER A 322 4.63 44.02 -26.92
C SER A 322 5.09 43.26 -25.66
N LEU A 323 6.33 42.77 -25.69
CA LEU A 323 7.01 42.15 -24.56
C LEU A 323 7.63 43.26 -23.69
N ILE A 324 7.01 43.54 -22.55
CA ILE A 324 7.55 44.50 -21.57
C ILE A 324 8.30 43.70 -20.51
N ARG A 325 9.61 43.94 -20.40
CA ARG A 325 10.45 43.37 -19.36
C ARG A 325 10.69 44.40 -18.25
N ARG A 326 10.40 44.04 -17.02
CA ARG A 326 10.58 44.89 -15.83
C ARG A 326 11.41 44.15 -14.78
N ARG A 327 12.39 44.83 -14.19
CA ARG A 327 13.14 44.30 -13.03
C ARG A 327 12.24 44.29 -11.78
N LEU A 328 12.33 43.20 -11.03
CA LEU A 328 11.63 42.99 -9.77
C LEU A 328 12.37 43.73 -8.64
N HIS A 329 11.71 43.98 -7.52
CA HIS A 329 12.43 44.38 -6.29
C HIS A 329 13.06 43.16 -5.61
N LYS A 330 14.04 43.39 -4.72
CA LYS A 330 14.77 42.29 -4.05
C LYS A 330 13.85 41.25 -3.41
N HIS A 331 12.87 41.68 -2.62
CA HIS A 331 11.92 40.76 -1.99
C HIS A 331 11.15 39.91 -3.01
N GLN A 332 10.64 40.54 -4.08
CA GLN A 332 9.90 39.84 -5.13
C GLN A 332 10.77 38.82 -5.88
N ALA A 333 12.05 39.12 -6.09
CA ALA A 333 12.99 38.21 -6.73
C ALA A 333 13.35 37.02 -5.83
N LEU A 334 13.47 37.23 -4.51
CA LEU A 334 13.59 36.15 -3.52
C LEU A 334 12.36 35.25 -3.53
N ASP A 335 11.15 35.83 -3.61
CA ASP A 335 9.90 35.07 -3.69
C ASP A 335 9.86 34.22 -4.96
N VAL A 336 10.32 34.75 -6.10
CA VAL A 336 10.42 34.00 -7.37
C VAL A 336 11.40 32.84 -7.25
N ARG A 337 12.56 33.05 -6.63
CA ARG A 337 13.56 32.00 -6.37
C ARG A 337 12.95 30.87 -5.52
N ASP A 338 12.33 31.23 -4.41
CA ASP A 338 11.74 30.28 -3.47
C ASP A 338 10.53 29.57 -4.07
N ALA A 339 9.68 30.27 -4.83
CA ALA A 339 8.59 29.67 -5.58
C ALA A 339 9.09 28.66 -6.63
N THR A 340 10.22 28.96 -7.29
CA THR A 340 10.85 28.06 -8.26
C THR A 340 11.32 26.76 -7.57
N ALA A 341 11.99 26.88 -6.42
CA ALA A 341 12.41 25.72 -5.63
C ALA A 341 11.23 24.88 -5.12
N LYS A 342 10.19 25.53 -4.58
CA LYS A 342 8.93 24.88 -4.15
C LYS A 342 8.25 24.14 -5.30
N ALA A 343 8.23 24.74 -6.49
CA ALA A 343 7.63 24.13 -7.68
C ALA A 343 8.45 22.93 -8.18
N LEU A 344 9.78 23.03 -8.24
CA LEU A 344 10.67 21.91 -8.59
C LEU A 344 10.42 20.70 -7.69
N TYR A 345 10.45 20.92 -6.37
CA TYR A 345 10.22 19.86 -5.38
C TYR A 345 8.80 19.28 -5.48
N GLY A 346 7.78 20.14 -5.53
CA GLY A 346 6.39 19.71 -5.61
C GLY A 346 6.09 18.92 -6.90
N ARG A 347 6.70 19.30 -8.03
CA ARG A 347 6.56 18.56 -9.29
C ARG A 347 7.33 17.24 -9.28
N LEU A 348 8.52 17.20 -8.68
CA LEU A 348 9.27 15.96 -8.46
C LEU A 348 8.46 14.97 -7.62
N PHE A 349 7.88 15.41 -6.50
CA PHE A 349 7.05 14.57 -5.64
C PHE A 349 5.84 13.99 -6.40
N SER A 350 5.13 14.84 -7.15
CA SER A 350 3.99 14.40 -7.97
C SER A 350 4.41 13.40 -9.06
N TRP A 351 5.59 13.59 -9.66
CA TRP A 351 6.16 12.64 -10.60
C TRP A 351 6.51 11.30 -9.94
N ILE A 352 7.10 11.29 -8.75
CA ILE A 352 7.40 10.07 -7.97
C ILE A 352 6.10 9.29 -7.73
N VAL A 353 5.03 9.96 -7.27
CA VAL A 353 3.72 9.33 -7.03
C VAL A 353 3.12 8.77 -8.33
N ASN A 354 3.21 9.49 -9.45
CA ASN A 354 2.76 9.00 -10.75
C ASN A 354 3.58 7.80 -11.24
N LYS A 355 4.90 7.83 -11.06
CA LYS A 355 5.79 6.73 -11.42
C LYS A 355 5.46 5.47 -10.62
N ILE A 356 5.26 5.60 -9.30
CA ILE A 356 4.77 4.52 -8.45
C ILE A 356 3.44 3.98 -8.98
N ASN A 357 2.48 4.85 -9.29
CA ASN A 357 1.17 4.44 -9.82
C ASN A 357 1.28 3.67 -11.14
N HIS A 358 2.23 4.04 -12.02
CA HIS A 358 2.51 3.29 -13.24
C HIS A 358 3.14 1.93 -12.97
N LEU A 359 4.02 1.83 -11.97
CA LEU A 359 4.68 0.58 -11.58
C LEU A 359 3.74 -0.41 -10.87
N LEU A 360 2.75 0.11 -10.12
CA LEU A 360 1.74 -0.69 -9.41
C LEU A 360 0.44 -0.88 -10.20
N ALA A 361 0.38 -0.37 -11.44
CA ALA A 361 -0.81 -0.45 -12.25
C ALA A 361 -1.16 -1.92 -12.57
N PRO A 362 -2.44 -2.32 -12.49
CA PRO A 362 -2.83 -3.66 -12.88
C PRO A 362 -2.59 -3.88 -14.38
N PRO A 363 -2.30 -5.13 -14.80
CA PRO A 363 -2.23 -5.47 -16.21
C PRO A 363 -3.57 -5.18 -16.91
N ALA A 364 -3.54 -5.06 -18.24
CA ALA A 364 -4.73 -4.74 -19.02
C ALA A 364 -5.85 -5.78 -18.76
N LEU A 365 -6.92 -5.33 -18.09
CA LEU A 365 -8.01 -6.21 -17.69
C LEU A 365 -9.00 -6.42 -18.84
N ALA A 366 -9.51 -7.65 -18.97
CA ALA A 366 -10.60 -7.96 -19.90
C ALA A 366 -11.86 -7.15 -19.55
N GLN A 367 -12.61 -6.75 -20.58
CA GLN A 367 -13.87 -6.01 -20.40
C GLN A 367 -14.87 -6.81 -19.57
N GLY A 368 -15.50 -6.15 -18.58
CA GLY A 368 -16.49 -6.76 -17.70
C GLY A 368 -15.93 -7.36 -16.40
N THR A 369 -14.61 -7.34 -16.20
CA THR A 369 -14.00 -7.82 -14.95
C THR A 369 -14.35 -6.91 -13.78
N ARG A 370 -15.00 -7.47 -12.75
CA ARG A 370 -15.40 -6.72 -11.55
C ARG A 370 -14.20 -6.52 -10.63
N VAL A 371 -13.67 -5.31 -10.60
CA VAL A 371 -12.60 -4.91 -9.69
C VAL A 371 -13.20 -4.38 -8.40
N MET A 372 -12.74 -4.92 -7.27
CA MET A 372 -13.05 -4.41 -5.94
C MET A 372 -11.88 -3.58 -5.42
N GLU A 373 -12.12 -2.69 -4.47
CA GLU A 373 -11.04 -1.87 -3.89
C GLU A 373 -11.22 -1.70 -2.38
N ILE A 374 -10.08 -1.66 -1.69
CA ILE A 374 -9.96 -1.19 -0.31
C ILE A 374 -9.13 0.09 -0.36
N GLY A 375 -9.78 1.22 -0.06
CA GLY A 375 -9.13 2.50 0.09
C GLY A 375 -8.63 2.71 1.51
N ILE A 376 -7.43 3.22 1.71
CA ILE A 376 -6.86 3.50 3.02
C ILE A 376 -6.44 4.96 3.03
N LEU A 377 -7.08 5.74 3.89
CA LEU A 377 -6.84 7.17 4.03
C LEU A 377 -5.94 7.41 5.24
N ASP A 378 -4.75 7.94 4.96
CA ASP A 378 -3.80 8.45 5.95
C ASP A 378 -3.56 9.92 5.64
N ILE A 379 -4.13 10.79 6.46
CA ILE A 379 -4.01 12.24 6.30
C ILE A 379 -3.44 12.85 7.56
N PHE A 380 -3.03 14.11 7.46
CA PHE A 380 -2.59 14.93 8.57
C PHE A 380 -3.51 14.87 9.78
N GLY A 381 -2.91 14.92 10.97
CA GLY A 381 -3.70 15.23 12.15
C GLY A 381 -4.17 16.67 12.13
N PHE A 382 -5.13 17.00 12.98
CA PHE A 382 -5.42 18.38 13.33
C PHE A 382 -4.15 19.04 13.90
N GLU A 383 -3.85 20.28 13.48
CA GLU A 383 -2.64 21.00 13.87
C GLU A 383 -2.98 22.34 14.53
N HIS A 384 -2.32 22.61 15.65
CA HIS A 384 -2.38 23.87 16.38
C HIS A 384 -0.98 24.22 16.88
N PHE A 385 -0.34 25.18 16.23
CA PHE A 385 0.98 25.72 16.60
C PHE A 385 0.85 27.15 17.14
N GLU A 386 1.95 27.70 17.66
CA GLU A 386 2.03 29.12 18.03
C GLU A 386 1.79 30.05 16.84
N HIS A 387 2.25 29.63 15.64
CA HIS A 387 2.04 30.33 14.37
C HIS A 387 1.38 29.39 13.35
N ASN A 388 0.09 29.63 13.04
CA ASN A 388 -0.65 28.85 12.05
C ASN A 388 -0.84 29.67 10.77
N SER A 389 -0.43 29.13 9.62
CA SER A 389 -0.53 29.82 8.33
C SER A 389 -1.57 29.17 7.40
N PHE A 390 -1.51 29.48 6.11
CA PHE A 390 -2.46 29.03 5.09
C PHE A 390 -2.52 27.50 5.00
N GLU A 391 -1.38 26.83 5.13
CA GLU A 391 -1.26 25.38 5.07
C GLU A 391 -1.99 24.71 6.24
N GLN A 392 -1.81 25.20 7.46
CA GLN A 392 -2.57 24.73 8.64
C GLN A 392 -4.07 24.96 8.45
N SER A 393 -4.47 26.09 7.86
CA SER A 393 -5.90 26.35 7.60
C SER A 393 -6.51 25.32 6.64
N CYS A 394 -5.74 24.87 5.63
CA CYS A 394 -6.17 23.82 4.69
C CYS A 394 -6.18 22.43 5.34
N ILE A 395 -5.18 22.12 6.17
CA ILE A 395 -5.09 20.88 6.96
C ILE A 395 -6.28 20.76 7.91
N ASN A 396 -6.58 21.82 8.66
CA ASN A 396 -7.67 21.85 9.61
C ASN A 396 -9.03 21.81 8.90
N LEU A 397 -9.18 22.44 7.73
CA LEU A 397 -10.37 22.27 6.87
C LEU A 397 -10.55 20.82 6.38
N ALA A 398 -9.47 20.13 5.98
CA ALA A 398 -9.55 18.72 5.60
C ALA A 398 -10.02 17.84 6.77
N ASN A 399 -9.49 18.10 7.97
CA ASN A 399 -9.90 17.41 9.19
C ASN A 399 -11.37 17.71 9.56
N GLU A 400 -11.81 18.96 9.43
CA GLU A 400 -13.22 19.36 9.60
C GLU A 400 -14.14 18.58 8.66
N GLN A 401 -13.75 18.44 7.39
CA GLN A 401 -14.51 17.74 6.37
C GLN A 401 -14.60 16.23 6.65
N LEU A 402 -13.52 15.62 7.15
CA LEU A 402 -13.50 14.21 7.54
C LEU A 402 -14.29 13.96 8.83
N GLN A 403 -14.24 14.89 9.78
CA GLN A 403 -15.09 14.81 10.97
C GLN A 403 -16.57 14.94 10.59
N PHE A 404 -16.90 15.80 9.63
CA PHE A 404 -18.26 15.88 9.10
C PHE A 404 -18.68 14.58 8.40
N PHE A 405 -17.82 13.99 7.57
CA PHE A 405 -18.07 12.67 6.96
C PHE A 405 -18.31 11.58 8.02
N PHE A 406 -17.52 11.57 9.09
CA PHE A 406 -17.72 10.67 10.21
C PHE A 406 -19.08 10.90 10.89
N ASN A 407 -19.41 12.16 11.23
CA ASN A 407 -20.67 12.51 11.87
C ASN A 407 -21.87 12.14 10.98
N GLN A 408 -21.77 12.34 9.66
CA GLN A 408 -22.79 11.92 8.71
C GLN A 408 -23.00 10.40 8.72
N HIS A 409 -21.91 9.64 8.64
CA HIS A 409 -21.98 8.19 8.55
C HIS A 409 -22.47 7.54 9.85
N ILE A 410 -21.94 7.98 10.99
CA ILE A 410 -22.24 7.38 12.30
C ILE A 410 -23.58 7.89 12.85
N PHE A 411 -23.95 9.15 12.59
CA PHE A 411 -25.13 9.76 13.22
C PHE A 411 -26.27 9.99 12.23
N MET A 412 -26.04 10.75 11.15
CA MET A 412 -27.13 11.19 10.27
C MET A 412 -27.73 10.03 9.48
N TRP A 413 -26.92 9.22 8.82
CA TRP A 413 -27.39 8.07 8.03
C TRP A 413 -27.99 6.97 8.91
N GLU A 414 -27.52 6.86 10.15
CA GLU A 414 -28.11 5.97 11.15
C GLU A 414 -29.55 6.40 11.51
N GLN A 415 -29.77 7.69 11.77
CA GLN A 415 -31.10 8.21 12.07
C GLN A 415 -32.05 8.22 10.87
N GLU A 416 -31.55 8.54 9.67
CA GLU A 416 -32.33 8.48 8.43
C GLU A 416 -32.82 7.06 8.15
N GLU A 417 -31.98 6.05 8.41
CA GLU A 417 -32.37 4.65 8.25
C GLU A 417 -33.44 4.23 9.27
N TYR A 418 -33.32 4.64 10.54
CA TYR A 418 -34.38 4.39 11.55
C TYR A 418 -35.71 5.03 11.17
N LYS A 419 -35.68 6.27 10.65
CA LYS A 419 -36.87 6.95 10.18
C LYS A 419 -37.49 6.26 8.96
N LYS A 420 -36.66 5.81 8.01
CA LYS A 420 -37.10 5.11 6.80
C LYS A 420 -37.75 3.76 7.11
N GLU A 421 -37.19 3.06 8.09
CA GLU A 421 -37.63 1.73 8.54
C GLU A 421 -38.70 1.80 9.65
N GLU A 422 -39.15 3.00 10.04
CA GLU A 422 -40.17 3.26 11.05
C GLU A 422 -39.86 2.64 12.43
N ILE A 423 -38.59 2.73 12.83
CA ILE A 423 -38.14 2.31 14.16
C ILE A 423 -38.43 3.42 15.16
N ASP A 424 -39.10 3.06 16.26
CA ASP A 424 -39.34 3.97 17.38
C ASP A 424 -38.01 4.30 18.07
N TRP A 425 -37.53 5.53 17.86
CA TRP A 425 -36.19 5.97 18.23
C TRP A 425 -36.17 7.46 18.60
N THR A 426 -35.42 7.81 19.65
CA THR A 426 -35.21 9.20 20.06
C THR A 426 -34.02 9.81 19.31
N THR A 427 -34.24 10.90 18.59
CA THR A 427 -33.18 11.68 17.93
C THR A 427 -32.11 12.10 18.94
N ILE A 428 -30.89 11.58 18.80
CA ILE A 428 -29.75 11.98 19.62
C ILE A 428 -29.14 13.23 18.99
N THR A 429 -29.01 14.29 19.80
CA THR A 429 -28.32 15.52 19.42
C THR A 429 -26.83 15.30 19.42
N PHE A 430 -26.16 15.68 18.35
CA PHE A 430 -24.71 15.74 18.23
C PHE A 430 -24.29 17.15 17.77
N GLU A 431 -23.02 17.51 17.94
CA GLU A 431 -22.50 18.77 17.44
C GLU A 431 -22.27 18.70 15.93
N ASP A 432 -23.09 19.42 15.17
CA ASP A 432 -22.93 19.54 13.72
C ASP A 432 -21.88 20.60 13.38
N ASN A 433 -20.83 20.18 12.70
CA ASN A 433 -19.75 21.03 12.25
C ASN A 433 -19.92 21.56 10.81
N LYS A 434 -21.07 21.31 10.16
CA LYS A 434 -21.45 21.91 8.88
C LYS A 434 -21.29 23.44 8.84
N PRO A 435 -21.66 24.22 9.88
CA PRO A 435 -21.51 25.68 9.84
C PRO A 435 -20.06 26.14 9.70
N VAL A 436 -19.09 25.37 10.24
CA VAL A 436 -17.65 25.62 10.05
C VAL A 436 -17.25 25.33 8.60
N LEU A 437 -17.72 24.22 8.03
CA LEU A 437 -17.47 23.92 6.62
C LEU A 437 -18.06 24.97 5.68
N ASP A 438 -19.25 25.48 6.00
CA ASP A 438 -19.91 26.56 5.26
C ASP A 438 -19.10 27.84 5.29
N LEU A 439 -18.52 28.19 6.45
CA LEU A 439 -17.60 29.32 6.59
C LEU A 439 -16.42 29.22 5.61
N PHE A 440 -15.87 28.02 5.39
CA PHE A 440 -14.74 27.81 4.48
C PHE A 440 -15.15 27.67 2.99
N LEU A 441 -16.19 26.88 2.71
CA LEU A 441 -16.47 26.32 1.40
C LEU A 441 -17.65 26.99 0.67
N ASN A 442 -18.48 27.79 1.35
CA ASN A 442 -19.63 28.42 0.68
C ASN A 442 -19.19 29.30 -0.49
N LYS A 443 -20.04 29.33 -1.51
CA LYS A 443 -19.92 30.23 -2.66
C LYS A 443 -21.17 31.13 -2.70
N PRO A 444 -21.04 32.42 -3.00
CA PRO A 444 -19.80 33.15 -3.30
C PRO A 444 -19.03 33.62 -2.06
N ILE A 445 -19.62 33.53 -0.86
CA ILE A 445 -19.13 34.16 0.36
C ILE A 445 -18.65 33.09 1.35
N GLY A 446 -17.42 32.62 1.17
CA GLY A 446 -16.73 31.69 2.07
C GLY A 446 -15.22 31.97 2.04
N LEU A 447 -14.48 31.54 3.06
CA LEU A 447 -13.06 31.89 3.24
C LEU A 447 -12.23 31.62 1.99
N LEU A 448 -12.33 30.42 1.41
CA LEU A 448 -11.56 30.07 0.21
C LEU A 448 -12.01 30.86 -1.03
N ALA A 449 -13.30 31.18 -1.15
CA ALA A 449 -13.82 31.95 -2.27
C ALA A 449 -13.38 33.43 -2.20
N LEU A 450 -13.38 34.01 -1.01
CA LEU A 450 -12.87 35.36 -0.77
C LEU A 450 -11.36 35.42 -0.99
N LEU A 451 -10.62 34.39 -0.54
CA LEU A 451 -9.19 34.27 -0.78
C LEU A 451 -8.88 34.17 -2.28
N ASP A 452 -9.64 33.35 -3.02
CA ASP A 452 -9.51 33.22 -4.48
C ASP A 452 -9.74 34.56 -5.19
N GLU A 453 -10.77 35.30 -4.79
CA GLU A 453 -11.10 36.59 -5.38
C GLU A 453 -10.01 37.64 -5.13
N GLU A 454 -9.59 37.80 -3.88
CA GLU A 454 -8.51 38.72 -3.50
C GLU A 454 -7.18 38.30 -4.15
N SER A 455 -6.90 37.00 -4.30
CA SER A 455 -5.68 36.51 -4.95
C SER A 455 -5.57 36.95 -6.42
N HIS A 456 -6.70 37.19 -7.09
CA HIS A 456 -6.72 37.68 -8.48
C HIS A 456 -6.72 39.21 -8.61
N PHE A 457 -6.93 39.93 -7.51
CA PHE A 457 -6.98 41.39 -7.53
C PHE A 457 -5.55 41.97 -7.43
N PRO A 458 -5.11 42.85 -8.34
CA PRO A 458 -3.70 43.32 -8.36
C PRO A 458 -3.27 44.16 -7.15
N GLN A 459 -4.20 44.84 -6.47
CA GLN A 459 -3.93 45.75 -5.36
C GLN A 459 -4.41 45.20 -4.00
N SER A 460 -4.78 43.93 -3.93
CA SER A 460 -5.17 43.29 -2.65
C SER A 460 -3.93 43.01 -1.79
N THR A 461 -4.13 43.09 -0.48
CA THR A 461 -3.14 42.71 0.53
C THR A 461 -3.77 41.71 1.51
N ASP A 462 -2.96 41.00 2.28
CA ASP A 462 -3.50 40.05 3.27
C ASP A 462 -4.43 40.76 4.28
N GLN A 463 -4.16 42.03 4.60
CA GLN A 463 -5.04 42.88 5.40
C GLN A 463 -6.41 43.12 4.72
N THR A 464 -6.45 43.42 3.41
CA THR A 464 -7.73 43.61 2.71
C THR A 464 -8.53 42.32 2.68
N PHE A 465 -7.85 41.18 2.54
CA PHE A 465 -8.47 39.86 2.65
C PHE A 465 -9.12 39.63 4.03
N VAL A 466 -8.39 39.86 5.14
CA VAL A 466 -8.93 39.67 6.50
C VAL A 466 -10.11 40.63 6.76
N GLN A 467 -10.01 41.89 6.34
CA GLN A 467 -11.11 42.85 6.48
C GLN A 467 -12.36 42.38 5.71
N LYS A 468 -12.18 41.87 4.48
CA LYS A 468 -13.28 41.33 3.67
C LYS A 468 -13.87 40.06 4.26
N LEU A 469 -13.04 39.18 4.84
CA LEU A 469 -13.48 37.99 5.57
C LEU A 469 -14.34 38.38 6.77
N ILE A 470 -13.88 39.30 7.62
CA ILE A 470 -14.62 39.76 8.80
C ILE A 470 -15.91 40.46 8.40
N LYS A 471 -15.90 41.31 7.38
CA LYS A 471 -17.10 42.03 6.89
C LYS A 471 -18.19 41.07 6.43
N ASN A 472 -17.82 40.01 5.73
CA ASN A 472 -18.78 39.08 5.12
C ASN A 472 -19.17 37.91 6.06
N CYS A 473 -18.22 37.39 6.84
CA CYS A 473 -18.38 36.20 7.67
C CYS A 473 -18.40 36.48 9.17
N GLY A 474 -18.21 37.73 9.62
CA GLY A 474 -18.12 38.10 11.03
C GLY A 474 -19.38 37.88 11.86
N LYS A 475 -20.53 37.61 11.22
CA LYS A 475 -21.76 37.18 11.93
C LYS A 475 -21.75 35.69 12.30
N SER A 476 -20.79 34.91 11.78
CA SER A 476 -20.66 33.49 12.11
C SER A 476 -20.18 33.31 13.54
N LYS A 477 -20.85 32.43 14.30
CA LYS A 477 -20.44 32.06 15.67
C LYS A 477 -19.06 31.40 15.71
N HIS A 478 -18.60 30.87 14.57
CA HIS A 478 -17.33 30.16 14.45
C HIS A 478 -16.15 31.07 14.05
N LEU A 479 -16.40 32.33 13.72
CA LEU A 479 -15.34 33.31 13.45
C LEU A 479 -15.23 34.26 14.63
N VAL A 480 -14.13 34.18 15.38
CA VAL A 480 -13.86 35.08 16.50
C VAL A 480 -13.04 36.26 15.98
N THR A 481 -13.58 37.46 16.11
CA THR A 481 -12.90 38.70 15.73
C THR A 481 -12.13 39.26 16.94
N SER A 482 -10.85 39.55 16.75
CA SER A 482 -10.03 40.21 17.79
C SER A 482 -10.32 41.71 17.87
N ASN A 483 -10.17 42.30 19.05
CA ASN A 483 -10.37 43.74 19.27
C ASN A 483 -9.34 44.56 18.47
N LYS A 484 -9.79 45.23 17.39
CA LYS A 484 -9.28 46.40 16.62
C LYS A 484 -7.75 46.69 16.47
N SER A 485 -6.84 45.87 17.00
CA SER A 485 -5.40 46.15 17.09
C SER A 485 -4.51 45.15 16.32
N ARG A 486 -5.07 44.03 15.85
CA ARG A 486 -4.35 43.02 15.03
C ARG A 486 -5.09 42.77 13.72
N LEU A 487 -4.82 43.62 12.72
CA LEU A 487 -5.53 43.61 11.42
C LEU A 487 -5.18 42.41 10.52
N GLU A 488 -4.20 41.60 10.90
CA GLU A 488 -3.61 40.53 10.07
C GLU A 488 -3.89 39.12 10.61
N LYS A 489 -4.70 38.98 11.66
CA LYS A 489 -5.01 37.68 12.27
C LYS A 489 -6.52 37.47 12.37
N PHE A 490 -6.94 36.23 12.19
CA PHE A 490 -8.32 35.82 12.42
C PHE A 490 -8.35 34.48 13.17
N THR A 491 -9.45 34.21 13.87
CA THR A 491 -9.56 33.00 14.68
C THR A 491 -10.81 32.22 14.32
N ILE A 492 -10.66 30.91 14.10
CA ILE A 492 -11.77 30.01 13.80
C ILE A 492 -11.96 29.02 14.96
N LEU A 493 -13.22 28.80 15.34
CA LEU A 493 -13.63 27.76 16.28
C LEU A 493 -13.94 26.48 15.50
N HIS A 494 -12.97 25.58 15.46
CA HIS A 494 -13.05 24.24 14.87
C HIS A 494 -13.64 23.23 15.87
N TYR A 495 -13.97 22.03 15.38
CA TYR A 495 -14.41 20.93 16.25
C TYR A 495 -13.38 20.56 17.35
N ALA A 496 -12.08 20.71 17.05
CA ALA A 496 -10.98 20.43 17.98
C ALA A 496 -10.57 21.62 18.87
N GLY A 497 -11.15 22.81 18.63
CA GLY A 497 -10.90 23.99 19.44
C GLY A 497 -10.64 25.25 18.65
N LYS A 498 -10.19 26.28 19.35
CA LYS A 498 -9.94 27.62 18.81
C LYS A 498 -8.54 27.69 18.19
N VAL A 499 -8.44 28.08 16.92
CA VAL A 499 -7.15 28.25 16.20
C VAL A 499 -7.02 29.67 15.67
N GLU A 500 -5.95 30.36 16.05
CA GLU A 500 -5.57 31.67 15.50
C GLU A 500 -4.67 31.49 14.28
N TYR A 501 -5.09 32.06 13.14
CA TYR A 501 -4.35 32.04 11.88
C TYR A 501 -3.75 33.41 11.60
N ASP A 502 -2.49 33.40 11.19
CA ASP A 502 -1.75 34.57 10.72
C ASP A 502 -1.89 34.67 9.20
N SER A 503 -2.55 35.73 8.72
CA SER A 503 -2.85 35.91 7.30
C SER A 503 -1.65 36.34 6.46
N ILE A 504 -0.51 36.67 7.07
CA ILE A 504 0.68 37.14 6.34
C ILE A 504 1.09 36.07 5.30
N GLY A 505 1.17 36.49 4.04
CA GLY A 505 1.54 35.65 2.90
C GLY A 505 0.41 34.75 2.36
N PHE A 506 -0.83 34.86 2.86
CA PHE A 506 -1.95 34.03 2.39
C PHE A 506 -2.23 34.20 0.90
N LEU A 507 -2.28 35.45 0.41
CA LEU A 507 -2.58 35.72 -1.00
C LEU A 507 -1.48 35.20 -1.93
N GLU A 508 -0.22 35.39 -1.53
CA GLU A 508 0.94 34.92 -2.29
C GLU A 508 0.97 33.38 -2.35
N LYS A 509 0.86 32.72 -1.19
CA LYS A 509 0.79 31.26 -1.08
C LYS A 509 -0.37 30.67 -1.87
N ASN A 510 -1.51 31.37 -1.94
CA ASN A 510 -2.66 30.90 -2.68
C ASN A 510 -2.54 31.07 -4.20
N ARG A 511 -1.76 32.06 -4.66
CA ARG A 511 -1.47 32.23 -6.10
C ARG A 511 -0.65 31.03 -6.61
N ASP A 512 0.40 30.62 -5.90
CA ASP A 512 1.33 29.51 -6.26
C ASP A 512 1.67 29.51 -7.77
N THR A 513 1.87 30.71 -8.34
CA THR A 513 2.13 30.89 -9.76
C THR A 513 3.59 31.23 -10.00
N LEU A 514 4.26 30.43 -10.82
CA LEU A 514 5.56 30.81 -11.38
C LEU A 514 5.38 31.87 -12.47
N PRO A 515 6.32 32.82 -12.60
CA PRO A 515 6.44 33.64 -13.79
C PRO A 515 6.53 32.79 -15.06
N ASN A 516 5.95 33.26 -16.17
CA ASN A 516 6.00 32.53 -17.44
C ASN A 516 7.45 32.36 -17.93
N SER A 517 8.29 33.37 -17.72
CA SER A 517 9.73 33.34 -18.04
C SER A 517 10.46 32.18 -17.34
N VAL A 518 10.20 31.98 -16.05
CA VAL A 518 10.73 30.85 -15.26
C VAL A 518 10.23 29.54 -15.84
N THR A 519 8.93 29.45 -16.10
CA THR A 519 8.31 28.23 -16.64
C THR A 519 8.91 27.83 -17.98
N GLU A 520 9.18 28.78 -18.88
CA GLU A 520 9.80 28.53 -20.18
C GLU A 520 11.24 28.00 -20.07
N VAL A 521 12.02 28.48 -19.09
CA VAL A 521 13.37 27.96 -18.83
C VAL A 521 13.30 26.51 -18.35
N LEU A 522 12.41 26.22 -17.40
CA LEU A 522 12.22 24.86 -16.86
C LEU A 522 11.71 23.89 -17.93
N GLN A 523 10.84 24.34 -18.84
CA GLN A 523 10.35 23.54 -19.98
C GLN A 523 11.41 23.25 -21.05
N LYS A 524 12.48 24.05 -21.11
CA LYS A 524 13.61 23.89 -22.05
C LYS A 524 14.90 23.48 -21.33
N SER A 525 14.77 22.96 -20.12
CA SER A 525 15.87 22.44 -19.31
C SER A 525 16.60 21.32 -20.04
N GLY A 526 17.93 21.27 -19.90
CA GLY A 526 18.76 20.17 -20.42
C GLY A 526 18.56 18.87 -19.64
N ASN A 527 18.06 18.94 -18.41
CA ASN A 527 17.63 17.77 -17.65
C ASN A 527 16.26 17.25 -18.17
N GLU A 528 16.23 16.00 -18.65
CA GLU A 528 15.05 15.37 -19.27
C GLU A 528 13.87 15.25 -18.30
N LEU A 529 14.12 14.93 -17.03
CA LEU A 529 13.08 14.81 -16.03
C LEU A 529 12.45 16.17 -15.73
N ILE A 530 13.25 17.24 -15.57
CA ILE A 530 12.74 18.60 -15.38
C ILE A 530 11.89 19.03 -16.59
N CYS A 531 12.38 18.81 -17.81
CA CYS A 531 11.61 19.08 -19.02
C CYS A 531 10.27 18.33 -19.00
N THR A 532 10.29 17.04 -18.68
CA THR A 532 9.09 16.18 -18.62
C THR A 532 8.06 16.68 -17.60
N ILE A 533 8.49 17.00 -16.36
CA ILE A 533 7.56 17.44 -15.31
C ILE A 533 7.06 18.88 -15.54
N PHE A 534 7.80 19.73 -16.27
CA PHE A 534 7.40 21.10 -16.60
C PHE A 534 6.59 21.24 -17.90
N THR A 535 6.71 20.28 -18.82
CA THR A 535 5.85 20.16 -20.02
C THR A 535 4.55 19.40 -19.76
N GLY A 536 4.52 18.53 -18.75
CA GLY A 536 3.32 17.85 -18.28
C GLY A 536 2.20 18.82 -17.87
N SER A 537 0.94 18.43 -18.14
CA SER A 537 -0.22 19.25 -17.78
C SER A 537 -0.56 19.09 -16.29
N ILE A 538 -0.92 20.20 -15.64
CA ILE A 538 -1.42 20.19 -14.25
C ILE A 538 -2.92 19.93 -14.30
N THR A 539 -3.35 18.89 -13.59
CA THR A 539 -4.77 18.54 -13.44
C THR A 539 -5.50 19.55 -12.56
N ARG A 540 -6.84 19.50 -12.56
CA ARG A 540 -7.67 20.34 -11.68
C ARG A 540 -7.42 20.11 -10.18
N THR A 541 -6.77 19.01 -9.80
CA THR A 541 -6.40 18.65 -8.43
C THR A 541 -4.99 19.10 -8.04
N GLY A 542 -4.23 19.68 -8.98
CA GLY A 542 -2.84 20.11 -8.75
C GLY A 542 -1.79 19.03 -9.01
N SER A 543 -2.18 17.80 -9.31
CA SER A 543 -1.26 16.70 -9.68
C SER A 543 -0.85 16.81 -11.15
N ILE A 544 0.35 16.33 -11.48
CA ILE A 544 0.85 16.32 -12.86
C ILE A 544 0.28 15.14 -13.63
N THR A 545 -0.03 15.32 -14.91
CA THR A 545 -0.22 14.22 -15.86
C THR A 545 0.85 14.29 -16.94
N VAL A 546 1.73 13.29 -16.95
CA VAL A 546 2.77 13.11 -17.98
C VAL A 546 2.20 12.18 -19.05
N GLY A 547 1.70 12.74 -20.14
CA GLY A 547 1.26 11.95 -21.29
C GLY A 547 2.45 11.61 -22.19
N LYS A 548 2.63 10.34 -22.55
CA LYS A 548 3.39 10.00 -23.76
C LYS A 548 2.59 10.54 -24.95
N HIS A 549 3.18 11.47 -25.70
CA HIS A 549 2.70 11.74 -27.05
C HIS A 549 2.83 10.45 -27.87
N GLY A 550 1.69 9.87 -28.28
CA GLY A 550 1.61 8.82 -29.30
C GLY A 550 0.77 7.61 -28.92
N LEU A 551 -0.23 7.32 -29.78
CA LEU A 551 -0.98 6.05 -29.96
C LEU A 551 -2.42 5.91 -29.42
N ASP A 552 -3.15 7.00 -29.16
CA ASP A 552 -4.61 6.95 -29.28
C ASP A 552 -5.13 8.06 -30.20
N ASN A 553 -5.19 7.72 -31.49
CA ASN A 553 -5.70 8.57 -32.55
C ASN A 553 -7.24 8.59 -32.53
N ARG A 554 -7.84 9.01 -31.41
CA ARG A 554 -9.24 9.47 -31.39
C ARG A 554 -9.21 10.98 -31.39
N LYS A 555 -9.43 11.56 -32.57
CA LYS A 555 -9.62 12.99 -32.83
C LYS A 555 -10.53 13.64 -31.78
N SER A 556 -9.98 14.12 -30.66
CA SER A 556 -10.65 15.16 -29.89
C SER A 556 -10.47 16.44 -30.70
N ARG A 557 -11.56 16.94 -31.28
CA ARG A 557 -11.60 18.23 -31.97
C ARG A 557 -10.84 19.26 -31.14
N VAL A 558 -9.71 19.73 -31.68
CA VAL A 558 -9.10 21.00 -31.27
C VAL A 558 -10.14 22.06 -31.60
N SER A 559 -10.94 22.43 -30.60
CA SER A 559 -11.80 23.61 -30.70
C SER A 559 -10.88 24.80 -30.85
N LYS A 560 -10.90 25.45 -32.03
CA LYS A 560 -10.38 26.80 -32.23
C LYS A 560 -10.83 27.68 -31.05
N PRO A 561 -9.99 28.57 -30.50
CA PRO A 561 -10.43 29.51 -29.49
C PRO A 561 -11.58 30.32 -30.08
N ARG A 562 -12.80 30.18 -29.53
CA ARG A 562 -13.87 31.14 -29.80
C ARG A 562 -13.45 32.45 -29.14
N GLU A 563 -13.16 33.45 -29.97
CA GLU A 563 -12.95 34.82 -29.55
C GLU A 563 -14.13 35.27 -28.66
N GLY A 564 -13.82 35.87 -27.50
CA GLY A 564 -14.82 36.48 -26.61
C GLY A 564 -15.08 35.81 -25.25
N LYS A 565 -14.37 34.73 -24.87
CA LYS A 565 -14.34 34.29 -23.46
C LYS A 565 -13.09 34.86 -22.77
N PRO A 566 -13.21 35.47 -21.57
CA PRO A 566 -12.05 35.91 -20.82
C PRO A 566 -11.12 34.71 -20.59
N ALA A 567 -9.80 34.94 -20.70
CA ALA A 567 -8.78 33.94 -20.42
C ALA A 567 -9.15 33.20 -19.13
N ALA A 568 -9.21 31.86 -19.17
CA ALA A 568 -9.60 31.07 -18.01
C ALA A 568 -8.70 31.48 -16.83
N LYS A 569 -9.33 31.99 -15.75
CA LYS A 569 -8.62 32.41 -14.53
C LYS A 569 -7.71 31.26 -14.07
N LYS A 570 -6.42 31.54 -13.83
CA LYS A 570 -5.46 30.53 -13.37
C LYS A 570 -5.99 29.93 -12.06
N ALA A 571 -5.96 28.60 -11.92
CA ALA A 571 -6.48 27.94 -10.74
C ALA A 571 -5.54 28.15 -9.54
N THR A 572 -6.06 28.75 -8.47
CA THR A 572 -5.38 28.95 -7.17
C THR A 572 -5.19 27.64 -6.41
N VAL A 573 -4.31 27.64 -5.41
CA VAL A 573 -4.09 26.49 -4.52
C VAL A 573 -5.36 26.09 -3.80
N SER A 574 -6.12 27.05 -3.24
CA SER A 574 -7.39 26.76 -2.57
C SER A 574 -8.44 26.16 -3.50
N SER A 575 -8.48 26.58 -4.76
CA SER A 575 -9.39 26.00 -5.76
C SER A 575 -9.01 24.56 -6.12
N GLN A 576 -7.70 24.30 -6.29
CA GLN A 576 -7.17 22.94 -6.52
C GLN A 576 -7.45 22.06 -5.31
N PHE A 577 -7.11 22.52 -4.10
CA PHE A 577 -7.35 21.81 -2.85
C PHE A 577 -8.82 21.47 -2.65
N ARG A 578 -9.73 22.44 -2.81
CA ARG A 578 -11.17 22.21 -2.72
C ARG A 578 -11.64 21.13 -3.70
N THR A 579 -11.12 21.15 -4.93
CA THR A 579 -11.46 20.15 -5.95
C THR A 579 -10.97 18.76 -5.51
N SER A 580 -9.74 18.67 -5.02
CA SER A 580 -9.14 17.42 -4.54
C SER A 580 -9.87 16.84 -3.34
N LEU A 581 -10.24 17.68 -2.37
CA LEU A 581 -11.04 17.29 -1.21
C LEU A 581 -12.43 16.79 -1.62
N THR A 582 -13.07 17.45 -2.59
CA THR A 582 -14.37 17.01 -3.14
C THR A 582 -14.27 15.62 -3.80
N ILE A 583 -13.20 15.38 -4.57
CA ILE A 583 -12.96 14.07 -5.21
C ILE A 583 -12.71 13.00 -4.15
N LEU A 584 -11.90 13.31 -3.12
CA LEU A 584 -11.65 12.40 -2.02
C LEU A 584 -12.96 12.02 -1.30
N MET A 585 -13.81 12.99 -0.98
CA MET A 585 -15.12 12.74 -0.38
C MET A 585 -16.04 11.91 -1.27
N GLY A 586 -16.03 12.15 -2.58
CA GLY A 586 -16.76 11.30 -3.52
C GLY A 586 -16.32 9.83 -3.48
N LYS A 587 -15.01 9.56 -3.33
CA LYS A 587 -14.48 8.20 -3.19
C LYS A 587 -14.86 7.56 -1.85
N LEU A 588 -14.75 8.29 -0.74
CA LEU A 588 -15.09 7.75 0.58
C LEU A 588 -16.58 7.42 0.68
N THR A 589 -17.46 8.29 0.20
CA THR A 589 -18.92 8.07 0.23
C THR A 589 -19.39 6.93 -0.67
N ALA A 590 -18.62 6.58 -1.71
CA ALA A 590 -18.94 5.45 -2.58
C ALA A 590 -18.52 4.08 -1.99
N ALA A 591 -17.77 4.07 -0.90
CA ALA A 591 -17.26 2.87 -0.24
C ALA A 591 -17.82 2.75 1.18
N ASN A 592 -17.81 1.54 1.73
CA ASN A 592 -18.19 1.29 3.12
C ASN A 592 -17.01 1.61 4.07
N PRO A 593 -17.15 2.57 5.00
CA PRO A 593 -16.05 3.03 5.83
C PRO A 593 -15.84 2.19 7.09
N HIS A 594 -14.57 1.99 7.43
CA HIS A 594 -14.06 1.46 8.70
C HIS A 594 -13.24 2.57 9.37
N PHE A 595 -13.61 2.99 10.58
CA PHE A 595 -12.93 4.10 11.25
C PHE A 595 -11.94 3.61 12.30
N ILE A 596 -10.73 4.17 12.26
CA ILE A 596 -9.66 3.95 13.23
C ILE A 596 -9.30 5.31 13.84
N ARG A 597 -9.47 5.45 15.16
CA ARG A 597 -9.17 6.65 15.93
C ARG A 597 -7.87 6.44 16.71
N CYS A 598 -6.80 7.08 16.26
CA CYS A 598 -5.51 7.07 16.92
C CYS A 598 -5.45 8.16 18.01
N ILE A 599 -4.97 7.81 19.20
CA ILE A 599 -4.85 8.68 20.37
C ILE A 599 -3.38 8.75 20.82
N LYS A 600 -2.90 9.96 21.11
CA LYS A 600 -1.55 10.20 21.62
C LYS A 600 -1.60 10.24 23.16
N PRO A 601 -0.89 9.38 23.91
CA PRO A 601 -1.09 9.29 25.35
C PRO A 601 -0.43 10.44 26.15
N ASN A 602 0.61 11.08 25.62
CA ASN A 602 1.33 12.19 26.27
C ASN A 602 2.07 13.07 25.25
N HIS A 603 2.38 14.31 25.62
CA HIS A 603 3.18 15.24 24.81
C HIS A 603 4.68 14.94 24.82
N LEU A 604 5.17 14.29 25.89
CA LEU A 604 6.58 14.02 26.14
C LEU A 604 7.18 12.95 25.22
N LYS A 605 6.35 12.25 24.43
CA LYS A 605 6.75 11.14 23.54
C LYS A 605 7.42 9.98 24.29
N VAL A 606 7.04 9.76 25.55
CA VAL A 606 7.59 8.69 26.39
C VAL A 606 6.62 7.53 26.52
N SER A 607 7.14 6.31 26.57
CA SER A 607 6.33 5.11 26.79
C SER A 607 5.87 4.99 28.25
N ASN A 608 4.76 4.26 28.47
CA ASN A 608 4.16 4.00 29.78
C ASN A 608 3.67 5.25 30.55
N ASP A 609 3.61 6.41 29.90
CA ASP A 609 3.02 7.63 30.45
C ASP A 609 1.69 7.94 29.78
N PHE A 610 0.71 8.39 30.57
CA PHE A 610 -0.65 8.64 30.13
C PHE A 610 -1.19 9.89 30.81
N ASP A 611 -1.26 10.99 30.07
CA ASP A 611 -1.83 12.25 30.55
C ASP A 611 -3.35 12.21 30.39
N ASN A 612 -4.03 12.10 31.53
CA ASN A 612 -5.48 12.02 31.61
C ASN A 612 -6.17 13.22 30.95
N LYS A 613 -5.69 14.44 31.23
CA LYS A 613 -6.35 15.65 30.74
C LYS A 613 -6.17 15.75 29.24
N TYR A 614 -4.95 15.50 28.77
CA TYR A 614 -4.65 15.52 27.36
C TYR A 614 -5.48 14.49 26.60
N VAL A 615 -5.51 13.22 27.04
CA VAL A 615 -6.30 12.18 26.38
C VAL A 615 -7.81 12.46 26.47
N GLU A 616 -8.31 13.00 27.58
CA GLU A 616 -9.71 13.39 27.73
C GLU A 616 -10.12 14.44 26.68
N ASP A 617 -9.28 15.45 26.46
CA ASP A 617 -9.52 16.46 25.44
C ASP A 617 -9.57 15.82 24.04
N GLN A 618 -8.68 14.86 23.75
CA GLN A 618 -8.74 14.09 22.50
C GLN A 618 -10.03 13.30 22.33
N LEU A 619 -10.50 12.62 23.38
CA LEU A 619 -11.74 11.85 23.33
C LEU A 619 -12.98 12.72 23.06
N LYS A 620 -12.98 13.96 23.60
CA LYS A 620 -14.04 14.94 23.37
C LYS A 620 -14.08 15.36 21.91
N TYR A 621 -13.00 15.95 21.38
CA TYR A 621 -13.07 16.48 20.03
C TYR A 621 -13.04 15.39 18.94
N THR A 622 -12.49 14.20 19.19
CA THR A 622 -12.62 13.09 18.22
C THR A 622 -14.05 12.53 18.15
N GLY A 623 -14.95 12.96 19.04
CA GLY A 623 -16.34 12.53 19.12
C GLY A 623 -16.50 11.11 19.65
N VAL A 624 -15.48 10.54 20.31
CA VAL A 624 -15.50 9.16 20.81
C VAL A 624 -16.56 8.99 21.89
N LEU A 625 -16.79 10.01 22.72
CA LEU A 625 -17.79 9.97 23.79
C LEU A 625 -19.22 9.86 23.21
N GLU A 626 -19.57 10.75 22.29
CA GLU A 626 -20.86 10.78 21.58
C GLU A 626 -21.06 9.50 20.78
N THR A 627 -20.01 9.05 20.10
CA THR A 627 -20.01 7.80 19.34
C THR A 627 -20.31 6.60 20.24
N THR A 628 -19.66 6.50 21.40
CA THR A 628 -19.88 5.39 22.33
C THR A 628 -21.33 5.38 22.83
N ARG A 629 -21.88 6.57 23.12
CA ARG A 629 -23.29 6.72 23.51
C ARG A 629 -24.24 6.25 22.42
N ILE A 630 -24.02 6.69 21.19
CA ILE A 630 -24.89 6.36 20.05
C ILE A 630 -24.78 4.87 19.69
N ARG A 631 -23.59 4.28 19.72
CA ARG A 631 -23.41 2.84 19.48
C ARG A 631 -24.05 1.97 20.56
N ARG A 632 -24.11 2.44 21.81
CA ARG A 632 -24.81 1.73 22.90
C ARG A 632 -26.31 1.87 22.79
N GLU A 633 -26.81 3.09 22.59
CA GLU A 633 -28.24 3.36 22.56
C GLU A 633 -28.85 2.87 21.24
N GLY A 634 -28.14 2.93 20.10
CA GLY A 634 -28.64 2.58 18.76
C GLY A 634 -28.57 1.10 18.38
N TYR A 635 -29.00 0.75 17.17
CA TYR A 635 -29.07 -0.60 16.58
C TYR A 635 -28.13 -0.72 15.36
N PRO A 636 -26.82 -0.96 15.61
CA PRO A 636 -25.82 -0.92 14.57
C PRO A 636 -25.83 -2.16 13.63
N VAL A 637 -26.40 -3.29 14.07
CA VAL A 637 -26.48 -4.50 13.25
C VAL A 637 -27.83 -4.57 12.56
N ARG A 638 -27.84 -4.50 11.23
CA ARG A 638 -29.06 -4.28 10.42
C ARG A 638 -29.24 -5.24 9.24
N PRO A 639 -29.22 -6.57 9.45
CA PRO A 639 -29.40 -7.52 8.36
C PRO A 639 -30.79 -7.37 7.73
N THR A 640 -30.85 -7.51 6.41
CA THR A 640 -32.13 -7.65 5.70
C THR A 640 -32.84 -8.93 6.14
N PHE A 641 -34.16 -9.02 5.91
CA PHE A 641 -34.91 -10.24 6.24
C PHE A 641 -34.34 -11.49 5.58
N SER A 642 -33.81 -11.37 4.35
CA SER A 642 -33.18 -12.51 3.68
C SER A 642 -31.90 -12.93 4.39
N GLU A 643 -30.99 -11.98 4.63
CA GLU A 643 -29.70 -12.25 5.29
C GLU A 643 -29.89 -12.81 6.70
N PHE A 644 -30.83 -12.24 7.46
CA PHE A 644 -31.11 -12.69 8.83
C PHE A 644 -31.68 -14.11 8.86
N VAL A 645 -32.67 -14.40 8.01
CA VAL A 645 -33.27 -15.74 7.95
C VAL A 645 -32.26 -16.76 7.44
N ASP A 646 -31.49 -16.45 6.40
CA ASP A 646 -30.50 -17.40 5.88
C ASP A 646 -29.40 -17.72 6.90
N SER A 647 -28.97 -16.72 7.66
CA SER A 647 -27.94 -16.89 8.69
C SER A 647 -28.45 -17.66 9.92
N PHE A 648 -29.71 -17.46 10.34
CA PHE A 648 -30.19 -17.91 11.66
C PHE A 648 -31.41 -18.86 11.64
N LYS A 649 -31.94 -19.26 10.47
CA LYS A 649 -33.07 -20.21 10.37
C LYS A 649 -32.85 -21.55 11.08
N MET A 650 -31.59 -21.99 11.19
CA MET A 650 -31.24 -23.22 11.89
C MET A 650 -31.54 -23.16 13.40
N ILE A 651 -31.48 -21.97 14.02
CA ILE A 651 -31.87 -21.77 15.43
C ILE A 651 -33.37 -22.03 15.61
N ALA A 652 -34.17 -21.74 14.58
CA ALA A 652 -35.59 -22.04 14.59
C ALA A 652 -35.92 -23.50 14.30
N TYR A 653 -34.93 -24.34 13.95
CA TYR A 653 -35.08 -25.72 13.47
C TYR A 653 -36.03 -25.86 12.27
N ASP A 654 -36.05 -24.85 11.40
CA ASP A 654 -36.97 -24.78 10.26
C ASP A 654 -36.19 -24.35 9.00
N PRO A 655 -35.65 -25.31 8.23
CA PRO A 655 -34.77 -25.03 7.09
C PRO A 655 -35.48 -24.34 5.91
N PHE A 656 -36.82 -24.37 5.88
CA PHE A 656 -37.65 -23.88 4.78
C PHE A 656 -38.31 -22.52 5.08
N LEU A 657 -37.88 -21.84 6.15
CA LEU A 657 -38.32 -20.48 6.47
C LEU A 657 -38.08 -19.54 5.30
N LYS A 658 -39.15 -18.92 4.81
CA LYS A 658 -39.07 -17.85 3.81
C LYS A 658 -38.69 -16.52 4.47
N PRO A 659 -37.92 -15.65 3.79
CA PRO A 659 -37.63 -14.30 4.28
C PRO A 659 -38.91 -13.48 4.47
N SER A 660 -39.27 -13.16 5.71
CA SER A 660 -40.38 -12.28 6.06
C SER A 660 -40.20 -11.72 7.48
N GLU A 661 -40.93 -10.66 7.82
CA GLU A 661 -40.99 -10.15 9.19
C GLU A 661 -41.37 -11.27 10.19
N SER A 662 -42.40 -12.06 9.86
CA SER A 662 -42.90 -13.13 10.73
C SER A 662 -41.85 -14.21 11.00
N SER A 663 -41.07 -14.57 9.98
CA SER A 663 -39.94 -15.51 10.10
C SER A 663 -38.83 -14.96 10.99
N CYS A 664 -38.46 -13.68 10.81
CA CYS A 664 -37.46 -13.01 11.65
C CYS A 664 -37.93 -12.97 13.11
N ARG A 665 -39.18 -12.59 13.35
CA ARG A 665 -39.79 -12.56 14.69
C ARG A 665 -39.82 -13.95 15.35
N LYS A 666 -40.06 -15.02 14.58
CA LYS A 666 -40.03 -16.42 15.06
C LYS A 666 -38.63 -16.79 15.57
N ILE A 667 -37.59 -16.46 14.81
CA ILE A 667 -36.18 -16.70 15.20
C ILE A 667 -35.83 -15.91 16.46
N LEU A 668 -36.15 -14.62 16.53
CA LEU A 668 -35.84 -13.74 17.66
C LEU A 668 -36.53 -14.17 18.96
N LYS A 669 -37.82 -14.51 18.89
CA LYS A 669 -38.58 -15.01 20.05
C LYS A 669 -38.02 -16.33 20.57
N LYS A 670 -37.67 -17.26 19.67
CA LYS A 670 -37.09 -18.55 20.05
C LYS A 670 -35.70 -18.39 20.67
N SER A 671 -34.97 -17.36 20.26
CA SER A 671 -33.66 -16.99 20.81
C SER A 671 -33.72 -16.25 22.15
N LYS A 672 -34.93 -15.94 22.65
CA LYS A 672 -35.16 -15.20 23.92
C LYS A 672 -34.31 -13.93 23.99
N LEU A 673 -34.34 -13.13 22.92
CA LEU A 673 -33.70 -11.83 22.85
C LEU A 673 -34.72 -10.74 23.21
N ASN A 674 -34.24 -9.72 23.90
CA ASN A 674 -34.99 -8.51 24.26
C ASN A 674 -34.30 -7.30 23.64
N ASP A 675 -34.99 -6.17 23.50
CA ASP A 675 -34.42 -4.90 22.99
C ASP A 675 -33.98 -4.97 21.51
N TRP A 676 -34.83 -5.56 20.66
CA TRP A 676 -34.65 -5.62 19.21
C TRP A 676 -35.84 -4.96 18.52
N HIS A 677 -35.63 -4.45 17.31
CA HIS A 677 -36.70 -3.93 16.48
C HIS A 677 -36.74 -4.62 15.13
N ILE A 678 -37.93 -4.66 14.54
CA ILE A 678 -38.11 -5.08 13.15
C ILE A 678 -38.66 -3.88 12.40
N GLY A 679 -37.94 -3.47 11.35
CA GLY A 679 -38.38 -2.43 10.43
C GLY A 679 -39.24 -3.01 9.31
N LYS A 680 -39.36 -2.26 8.22
CA LYS A 680 -40.08 -2.68 7.01
C LYS A 680 -39.35 -3.76 6.22
N THR A 681 -38.03 -3.70 6.17
CA THR A 681 -37.21 -4.58 5.33
C THR A 681 -36.04 -5.25 6.07
N LYS A 682 -35.72 -4.78 7.28
CA LYS A 682 -34.54 -5.18 8.05
C LYS A 682 -34.87 -5.51 9.51
N VAL A 683 -33.99 -6.29 10.12
CA VAL A 683 -33.98 -6.53 11.57
C VAL A 683 -32.91 -5.64 12.21
N PHE A 684 -33.24 -4.99 13.31
CA PHE A 684 -32.38 -4.07 14.02
C PHE A 684 -31.94 -4.67 15.35
N LEU A 685 -30.63 -4.91 15.46
CA LEU A 685 -30.02 -5.65 16.56
C LEU A 685 -28.86 -4.87 17.18
N LYS A 686 -28.66 -5.16 18.45
CA LYS A 686 -27.49 -4.79 19.24
C LYS A 686 -26.36 -5.78 19.01
N TYR A 687 -25.10 -5.37 19.15
CA TYR A 687 -23.95 -6.24 18.92
C TYR A 687 -23.99 -7.52 19.78
N TRP A 688 -24.30 -7.40 21.06
CA TRP A 688 -24.39 -8.54 21.99
C TRP A 688 -25.51 -9.54 21.63
N GLN A 689 -26.55 -9.10 20.92
CA GLN A 689 -27.60 -9.99 20.45
C GLN A 689 -27.12 -10.86 19.30
N THR A 690 -26.37 -10.28 18.36
CA THR A 690 -25.75 -11.00 17.26
C THR A 690 -24.77 -12.05 17.76
N GLU A 691 -23.96 -11.72 18.77
CA GLU A 691 -23.07 -12.68 19.43
C GLU A 691 -23.83 -13.83 20.08
N LYS A 692 -24.93 -13.53 20.78
CA LYS A 692 -25.78 -14.57 21.37
C LYS A 692 -26.40 -15.48 20.30
N LEU A 693 -26.83 -14.92 19.17
CA LEU A 693 -27.32 -15.70 18.02
C LEU A 693 -26.21 -16.58 17.43
N ALA A 694 -25.01 -16.04 17.22
CA ALA A 694 -23.87 -16.78 16.69
C ALA A 694 -23.49 -17.95 17.61
N LYS A 695 -23.47 -17.73 18.93
CA LYS A 695 -23.20 -18.78 19.92
C LYS A 695 -24.26 -19.90 19.88
N MET A 696 -25.55 -19.54 19.80
CA MET A 696 -26.62 -20.52 19.64
C MET A 696 -26.49 -21.32 18.34
N LEU A 697 -26.07 -20.67 17.25
CA LEU A 697 -25.82 -21.33 15.98
C LEU A 697 -24.63 -22.30 16.07
N GLU A 698 -23.58 -21.94 16.80
CA GLU A 698 -22.42 -22.82 17.04
C GLU A 698 -22.82 -24.09 17.80
N ASP A 699 -23.70 -23.98 18.80
CA ASP A 699 -24.22 -25.14 19.54
C ASP A 699 -25.05 -26.07 18.63
N VAL A 700 -25.82 -25.50 17.70
CA VAL A 700 -26.52 -26.27 16.66
C VAL A 700 -25.50 -26.96 15.74
N ASN A 701 -24.44 -26.27 15.32
CA ASN A 701 -23.39 -26.85 14.47
C ASN A 701 -22.65 -28.01 15.17
N LYS A 702 -22.38 -27.91 16.48
CA LYS A 702 -21.81 -29.03 17.26
C LYS A 702 -22.72 -30.26 17.24
N SER A 703 -24.04 -30.05 17.26
CA SER A 703 -25.03 -31.13 17.15
C SER A 703 -24.98 -31.84 15.78
N VAL A 704 -24.70 -31.08 14.70
CA VAL A 704 -24.52 -31.64 13.35
C VAL A 704 -23.32 -32.60 13.29
N ILE A 705 -22.23 -32.33 14.02
CA ILE A 705 -21.06 -33.21 14.09
C ILE A 705 -21.45 -34.59 14.65
N HIS A 706 -22.32 -34.64 15.67
CA HIS A 706 -22.82 -35.90 16.22
C HIS A 706 -23.64 -36.70 15.19
N MET A 707 -24.50 -36.03 14.42
CA MET A 707 -25.24 -36.66 13.32
C MET A 707 -24.29 -37.20 12.24
N GLN A 708 -23.31 -36.41 11.81
CA GLN A 708 -22.31 -36.83 10.83
C GLN A 708 -21.52 -38.05 11.32
N LYS A 709 -21.10 -38.08 12.59
CA LYS A 709 -20.42 -39.22 13.21
C LYS A 709 -21.29 -40.49 13.14
N ALA A 710 -22.57 -40.39 13.51
CA ALA A 710 -23.50 -41.51 13.48
C ALA A 710 -23.73 -42.05 12.06
N VAL A 711 -23.95 -41.16 11.09
CA VAL A 711 -24.18 -41.51 9.68
C VAL A 711 -22.92 -42.13 9.06
N ARG A 712 -21.74 -41.52 9.25
CA ARG A 712 -20.46 -42.06 8.78
C ARG A 712 -20.22 -43.46 9.36
N GLY A 713 -20.46 -43.64 10.65
CA GLY A 713 -20.37 -44.94 11.31
C GLY A 713 -21.35 -45.98 10.74
N PHE A 714 -22.60 -45.60 10.49
CA PHE A 714 -23.60 -46.47 9.86
C PHE A 714 -23.19 -46.90 8.44
N LEU A 715 -22.78 -45.94 7.60
CA LEU A 715 -22.36 -46.20 6.22
C LEU A 715 -21.16 -47.13 6.15
N ILE A 716 -20.13 -46.91 6.98
CA ILE A 716 -18.94 -47.77 7.05
C ILE A 716 -19.29 -49.17 7.56
N ARG A 717 -20.09 -49.31 8.62
CA ARG A 717 -20.52 -50.63 9.12
C ARG A 717 -21.30 -51.41 8.07
N ARG A 718 -22.17 -50.74 7.31
CA ARG A 718 -22.92 -51.36 6.21
C ARG A 718 -22.00 -51.79 5.06
N ARG A 719 -21.03 -50.96 4.67
CA ARG A 719 -20.03 -51.30 3.64
C ARG A 719 -19.16 -52.48 4.10
N TYR A 720 -18.67 -52.46 5.34
CA TYR A 720 -17.88 -53.55 5.92
C TYR A 720 -18.64 -54.87 5.96
N LYS A 721 -19.92 -54.87 6.37
CA LYS A 721 -20.77 -56.07 6.34
C LYS A 721 -20.91 -56.64 4.92
N ARG A 722 -21.06 -55.78 3.90
CA ARG A 722 -21.12 -56.21 2.48
C ARG A 722 -19.79 -56.82 2.04
N LEU A 723 -18.66 -56.15 2.29
CA LEU A 723 -17.33 -56.65 1.94
C LEU A 723 -17.01 -57.97 2.65
N ARG A 724 -17.33 -58.09 3.94
CA ARG A 724 -17.15 -59.34 4.70
C ARG A 724 -18.01 -60.47 4.17
N LYS A 725 -19.23 -60.19 3.70
CA LYS A 725 -20.09 -61.19 3.06
C LYS A 725 -19.50 -61.63 1.72
N ALA A 726 -19.05 -60.68 0.88
CA ALA A 726 -18.38 -60.97 -0.38
C ALA A 726 -17.12 -61.83 -0.18
N SER A 727 -16.21 -61.42 0.69
CA SER A 727 -14.99 -62.17 1.03
C SER A 727 -15.27 -63.58 1.55
N LYS A 728 -16.34 -63.77 2.35
CA LYS A 728 -16.78 -65.11 2.77
C LYS A 728 -17.26 -65.96 1.59
N THR A 729 -18.03 -65.37 0.67
CA THR A 729 -18.46 -66.04 -0.56
C THR A 729 -17.25 -66.40 -1.41
N ASP A 730 -16.33 -65.47 -1.65
CA ASP A 730 -15.12 -65.70 -2.45
C ASP A 730 -14.23 -66.78 -1.85
N LYS A 731 -14.06 -66.80 -0.52
CA LYS A 731 -13.31 -67.86 0.18
C LYS A 731 -13.99 -69.22 0.04
N LEU A 732 -15.33 -69.27 0.07
CA LEU A 732 -16.09 -70.50 -0.14
C LEU A 732 -15.98 -70.97 -1.60
N THR A 733 -16.10 -70.06 -2.56
CA THR A 733 -15.91 -70.31 -3.99
C THR A 733 -14.50 -70.86 -4.24
N ALA A 734 -13.46 -70.20 -3.75
CA ALA A 734 -12.07 -70.63 -3.90
C ALA A 734 -11.83 -72.01 -3.27
N LYS A 735 -12.34 -72.26 -2.05
CA LYS A 735 -12.24 -73.58 -1.40
C LYS A 735 -12.95 -74.66 -2.21
N THR A 736 -14.12 -74.34 -2.77
CA THR A 736 -14.88 -75.28 -3.63
C THR A 736 -14.12 -75.56 -4.92
N CYS A 737 -13.56 -74.53 -5.57
CA CYS A 737 -12.73 -74.69 -6.77
C CYS A 737 -11.47 -75.54 -6.50
N LEU A 738 -10.77 -75.30 -5.39
CA LEU A 738 -9.60 -76.11 -4.99
C LEU A 738 -9.94 -77.58 -4.74
N GLN A 739 -11.11 -77.85 -4.15
CA GLN A 739 -11.61 -79.22 -3.96
C GLN A 739 -11.96 -79.90 -5.30
N LEU A 740 -12.46 -79.14 -6.27
CA LEU A 740 -12.79 -79.66 -7.62
C LEU A 740 -11.54 -80.00 -8.45
N ILE A 741 -10.41 -79.31 -8.23
CA ILE A 741 -9.14 -79.55 -8.95
C ILE A 741 -8.54 -80.94 -8.65
N HIS A 742 -8.87 -81.56 -7.51
CA HIS A 742 -8.32 -82.85 -7.09
C HIS A 742 -9.19 -84.05 -7.50
N LEU A 743 -10.29 -83.83 -8.23
CA LEU A 743 -11.21 -84.89 -8.68
C LEU A 743 -10.91 -85.28 -10.14
N PRO A 744 -11.04 -86.57 -10.53
CA PRO A 744 -10.92 -86.97 -11.93
C PRO A 744 -12.03 -86.37 -12.79
N GLY A 745 -11.72 -85.98 -14.04
CA GLY A 745 -12.54 -85.10 -14.88
C GLY A 745 -14.01 -85.47 -15.06
N HIS A 746 -14.37 -86.76 -14.96
CA HIS A 746 -15.76 -87.23 -15.08
C HIS A 746 -16.61 -87.00 -13.81
N GLU A 747 -15.99 -86.81 -12.64
CA GLU A 747 -16.68 -86.48 -11.39
C GLU A 747 -16.88 -84.97 -11.22
N ILE A 748 -16.00 -84.16 -11.81
CA ILE A 748 -16.08 -82.68 -11.78
C ILE A 748 -17.40 -82.20 -12.39
N ASP A 749 -17.79 -82.75 -13.55
CA ASP A 749 -19.02 -82.35 -14.26
C ASP A 749 -20.29 -82.69 -13.47
N LYS A 750 -20.34 -83.87 -12.82
CA LYS A 750 -21.44 -84.26 -11.92
C LYS A 750 -21.53 -83.33 -10.71
N GLN A 751 -20.39 -82.96 -10.12
CA GLN A 751 -20.34 -82.07 -8.95
C GLN A 751 -20.78 -80.63 -9.29
N ILE A 752 -20.37 -80.11 -10.47
CA ILE A 752 -20.75 -78.80 -10.99
C ILE A 752 -22.26 -78.74 -11.24
N GLU A 753 -22.87 -79.79 -11.78
CA GLU A 753 -24.31 -79.87 -12.03
C GLU A 753 -25.13 -79.91 -10.72
N LEU A 754 -24.62 -80.60 -9.71
CA LEU A 754 -25.21 -80.68 -8.36
C LEU A 754 -25.13 -79.33 -7.61
N LEU A 755 -24.03 -78.58 -7.78
CA LEU A 755 -23.85 -77.25 -7.20
C LEU A 755 -24.72 -76.18 -7.91
N ARG A 756 -24.91 -76.30 -9.23
CA ARG A 756 -25.85 -75.45 -10.01
C ARG A 756 -27.30 -75.66 -9.57
N LYS A 757 -27.72 -76.91 -9.31
CA LYS A 757 -29.06 -77.23 -8.78
C LYS A 757 -29.32 -76.66 -7.37
N LYS A 758 -28.27 -76.43 -6.56
CA LYS A 758 -28.37 -75.88 -5.19
C LYS A 758 -28.34 -74.34 -5.08
N LYS A 759 -28.35 -73.58 -6.19
CA LYS A 759 -28.32 -72.08 -6.21
C LYS A 759 -27.28 -71.45 -5.27
N LYS A 760 -26.05 -71.96 -5.23
CA LYS A 760 -24.99 -71.43 -4.33
C LYS A 760 -23.75 -70.83 -4.99
N LEU A 761 -23.61 -70.83 -6.33
CA LEU A 761 -22.46 -70.22 -7.01
C LEU A 761 -22.84 -69.74 -8.42
N ASP A 762 -22.60 -68.46 -8.74
CA ASP A 762 -22.54 -67.96 -10.12
C ASP A 762 -21.09 -68.04 -10.60
N LEU A 763 -20.79 -69.01 -11.46
CA LEU A 763 -19.50 -69.12 -12.15
C LEU A 763 -19.64 -68.56 -13.57
N PRO A 764 -18.68 -67.77 -14.09
CA PRO A 764 -18.73 -67.26 -15.46
C PRO A 764 -18.66 -68.40 -16.48
N LYS A 765 -19.45 -68.31 -17.55
CA LYS A 765 -19.41 -69.28 -18.67
C LYS A 765 -18.10 -69.13 -19.45
N PRO A 766 -17.45 -70.23 -19.88
CA PRO A 766 -16.33 -70.13 -20.81
C PRO A 766 -16.88 -69.78 -22.20
N LYS A 767 -16.45 -68.64 -22.76
CA LYS A 767 -16.70 -68.33 -24.17
C LYS A 767 -15.51 -68.78 -24.99
N ARG A 768 -15.75 -69.72 -25.90
CA ARG A 768 -14.91 -69.98 -27.09
C ARG A 768 -15.10 -68.85 -28.10
N ASP A 769 -14.04 -68.61 -28.85
CA ASP A 769 -13.85 -67.58 -29.87
C ASP A 769 -15.06 -67.33 -30.79
N GLN A 770 -15.30 -66.06 -31.10
CA GLN A 770 -15.36 -65.57 -32.47
C GLN A 770 -15.37 -64.03 -32.51
N THR A 771 -14.46 -63.52 -33.31
CA THR A 771 -14.36 -62.18 -33.89
C THR A 771 -15.72 -61.64 -34.34
N THR A 772 -15.89 -60.31 -34.31
CA THR A 772 -16.32 -59.45 -35.45
C THR A 772 -17.03 -58.16 -34.99
N LYS A 773 -16.42 -57.03 -35.39
CA LYS A 773 -16.97 -55.70 -35.73
C LYS A 773 -17.60 -54.80 -34.65
N TYR A 774 -16.86 -53.74 -34.37
CA TYR A 774 -17.33 -52.45 -33.87
C TYR A 774 -18.17 -51.69 -34.91
N ALA A 775 -19.07 -50.86 -34.38
CA ALA A 775 -19.65 -49.62 -34.91
C ALA A 775 -21.16 -49.65 -35.17
N SER A 776 -21.91 -48.95 -34.31
CA SER A 776 -22.87 -47.93 -34.77
C SER A 776 -23.27 -47.02 -33.61
N LEU A 777 -23.20 -45.73 -33.90
CA LEU A 777 -23.53 -44.57 -33.09
C LEU A 777 -25.03 -44.49 -32.78
N ARG A 778 -25.36 -43.86 -31.64
CA ARG A 778 -26.17 -42.63 -31.54
C ARG A 778 -26.53 -42.37 -30.08
N PHE A 779 -26.12 -41.22 -29.54
CA PHE A 779 -26.96 -40.48 -28.59
C PHE A 779 -26.63 -38.99 -28.73
N ASP A 780 -27.62 -38.27 -29.27
CA ASP A 780 -27.66 -36.81 -29.29
C ASP A 780 -28.32 -36.30 -28.00
N GLN A 781 -27.68 -35.26 -27.46
CA GLN A 781 -28.23 -34.03 -26.89
C GLN A 781 -28.89 -33.95 -25.50
N MET A 782 -28.31 -32.97 -24.78
CA MET A 782 -28.87 -31.97 -23.86
C MET A 782 -29.04 -32.30 -22.37
N GLY A 783 -28.19 -31.62 -21.58
CA GLY A 783 -28.71 -30.58 -20.68
C GLY A 783 -28.70 -30.87 -19.17
N THR A 784 -27.59 -30.49 -18.52
CA THR A 784 -27.51 -29.85 -17.18
C THR A 784 -28.15 -30.52 -15.96
N GLN A 785 -27.33 -30.88 -14.97
CA GLN A 785 -27.22 -30.15 -13.68
C GLN A 785 -26.37 -30.94 -12.64
N THR A 786 -25.29 -30.29 -12.20
CA THR A 786 -24.69 -30.28 -10.86
C THR A 786 -24.35 -31.56 -10.07
N ALA A 787 -23.10 -31.52 -9.58
CA ALA A 787 -22.65 -31.90 -8.24
C ALA A 787 -22.31 -33.38 -7.95
N ASN A 788 -21.00 -33.66 -7.94
CA ASN A 788 -20.27 -34.33 -6.85
C ASN A 788 -18.77 -34.27 -7.17
N PHE A 789 -17.92 -33.65 -6.35
CA PHE A 789 -17.23 -34.32 -5.23
C PHE A 789 -16.66 -35.71 -5.60
N GLY A 790 -15.45 -35.71 -6.17
CA GLY A 790 -14.45 -36.78 -6.02
C GLY A 790 -13.20 -36.10 -5.44
N LYS A 791 -12.67 -36.44 -4.26
CA LYS A 791 -12.00 -37.71 -3.92
C LYS A 791 -11.11 -38.19 -5.06
N GLN A 792 -9.97 -37.54 -5.20
CA GLN A 792 -8.81 -38.19 -5.80
C GLN A 792 -8.17 -39.12 -4.78
N THR A 793 -7.99 -40.33 -5.27
CA THR A 793 -7.24 -41.46 -4.76
C THR A 793 -5.77 -41.10 -4.60
N VAL A 794 -5.20 -41.55 -3.49
CA VAL A 794 -3.75 -41.69 -3.28
C VAL A 794 -3.23 -42.63 -4.37
N ASP A 795 -2.35 -42.12 -5.21
CA ASP A 795 -1.45 -42.91 -6.04
C ASP A 795 -0.04 -42.66 -5.51
N GLU A 796 0.62 -43.74 -5.12
CA GLU A 796 1.99 -43.76 -4.62
C GLU A 796 2.95 -43.69 -5.82
N GLY A 797 3.78 -42.65 -5.90
CA GLY A 797 4.89 -42.62 -6.86
C GLY A 797 5.50 -41.24 -7.09
N VAL A 798 6.75 -41.09 -6.64
CA VAL A 798 7.72 -40.00 -6.89
C VAL A 798 7.52 -38.74 -6.04
N GLY A 799 8.37 -38.61 -5.01
CA GLY A 799 8.38 -37.50 -4.08
C GLY A 799 8.78 -36.18 -4.75
N ASP A 800 7.84 -35.24 -4.78
CA ASP A 800 8.08 -33.84 -5.07
C ASP A 800 8.25 -33.08 -3.75
N GLY A 801 9.25 -32.20 -3.70
CA GLY A 801 9.76 -31.59 -2.47
C GLY A 801 8.78 -30.60 -1.84
N CYS A 802 7.93 -31.09 -0.94
CA CYS A 802 7.24 -30.22 0.02
C CYS A 802 8.28 -29.51 0.90
N ILE A 803 8.12 -28.19 0.99
CA ILE A 803 8.93 -27.29 1.82
C ILE A 803 8.57 -27.54 3.29
N ASP A 804 9.55 -27.91 4.11
CA ASP A 804 9.41 -27.83 5.57
C ASP A 804 9.32 -26.34 5.97
N GLU A 805 8.20 -25.94 6.56
CA GLU A 805 7.90 -24.55 6.98
C GLU A 805 8.91 -23.98 8.01
N GLU A 806 9.82 -24.81 8.54
CA GLU A 806 10.89 -24.39 9.47
C GLU A 806 12.06 -23.66 8.78
N GLU A 807 12.17 -23.68 7.45
CA GLU A 807 13.32 -23.11 6.74
C GLU A 807 13.27 -21.56 6.58
N PHE A 808 12.15 -20.90 6.89
CA PHE A 808 11.94 -19.45 6.73
C PHE A 808 12.12 -18.58 7.99
N VAL A 809 12.43 -19.18 9.15
CA VAL A 809 12.62 -18.43 10.40
C VAL A 809 14.08 -17.92 10.48
N ARG A 810 14.33 -16.65 10.17
CA ARG A 810 15.65 -16.00 10.40
C ARG A 810 15.86 -15.77 11.91
N GLU A 811 16.56 -16.68 12.59
CA GLU A 811 17.30 -16.33 13.81
C GLU A 811 18.74 -15.88 13.44
N PRO A 812 19.30 -14.83 14.08
CA PRO A 812 20.65 -14.33 13.80
C PRO A 812 21.77 -15.30 14.21
N ASP A 813 22.62 -15.73 13.27
CA ASP A 813 24.01 -16.09 13.57
C ASP A 813 24.87 -14.81 13.39
N PRO A 814 25.59 -14.33 14.42
CA PRO A 814 26.42 -13.14 14.33
C PRO A 814 27.68 -13.31 13.46
N ASN A 815 28.06 -14.53 13.06
CA ASN A 815 29.34 -14.79 12.39
C ASN A 815 29.26 -15.17 10.89
N GLN A 816 28.05 -15.27 10.30
CA GLN A 816 27.89 -15.52 8.85
C GLN A 816 27.49 -14.25 8.09
N GLN A 817 28.18 -13.95 6.99
CA GLN A 817 27.78 -12.91 6.04
C GLN A 817 26.40 -13.26 5.46
N ARG A 818 25.38 -12.48 5.81
CA ARG A 818 23.99 -12.77 5.46
C ARG A 818 23.73 -12.57 3.97
N PHE A 819 23.17 -13.58 3.31
CA PHE A 819 22.61 -13.43 1.97
C PHE A 819 21.54 -12.30 2.01
N GLY A 820 21.68 -11.31 1.12
CA GLY A 820 20.88 -10.09 1.07
C GLY A 820 21.36 -8.92 1.96
N ALA A 821 22.48 -9.02 2.70
CA ALA A 821 23.09 -7.86 3.37
C ALA A 821 23.84 -6.96 2.39
N ILE A 822 23.96 -5.66 2.70
CA ILE A 822 24.55 -4.63 1.83
C ILE A 822 26.05 -4.88 1.62
N THR A 823 26.53 -4.69 0.38
CA THR A 823 27.92 -5.00 -0.02
C THR A 823 28.57 -3.89 -0.83
N THR A 824 29.90 -3.91 -0.89
CA THR A 824 30.72 -3.28 -1.94
C THR A 824 31.18 -4.32 -2.96
N LYS A 825 31.66 -3.86 -4.12
CA LYS A 825 32.22 -4.73 -5.17
C LYS A 825 33.28 -5.69 -4.62
N GLU A 826 34.25 -5.24 -3.82
CA GLU A 826 35.29 -6.14 -3.27
C GLU A 826 34.71 -7.17 -2.31
N THR A 827 33.78 -6.77 -1.44
CA THR A 827 33.14 -7.72 -0.49
C THR A 827 32.27 -8.74 -1.21
N ALA A 828 31.58 -8.37 -2.28
CA ALA A 828 30.77 -9.28 -3.09
C ALA A 828 31.65 -10.32 -3.82
N VAL A 829 32.80 -9.90 -4.35
CA VAL A 829 33.79 -10.82 -4.95
C VAL A 829 34.33 -11.80 -3.90
N GLN A 830 34.68 -11.29 -2.71
CA GLN A 830 35.20 -12.14 -1.62
C GLN A 830 34.14 -13.14 -1.12
N TRP A 831 32.90 -12.69 -0.95
CA TRP A 831 31.79 -13.57 -0.59
C TRP A 831 31.57 -14.66 -1.63
N TYR A 832 31.56 -14.31 -2.91
CA TYR A 832 31.38 -15.28 -4.00
C TYR A 832 32.49 -16.34 -3.93
N LYS A 833 33.75 -15.92 -3.76
CA LYS A 833 34.90 -16.83 -3.61
C LYS A 833 34.79 -17.75 -2.39
N GLU A 834 34.37 -17.24 -1.25
CA GLU A 834 34.32 -18.00 0.01
C GLU A 834 33.12 -18.95 0.09
N THR A 835 31.97 -18.56 -0.49
CA THR A 835 30.70 -19.25 -0.25
C THR A 835 30.09 -19.90 -1.49
N GLN A 836 30.26 -19.31 -2.67
CA GLN A 836 29.55 -19.74 -3.88
C GLN A 836 30.45 -20.50 -4.87
N ALA A 837 31.71 -20.08 -5.04
CA ALA A 837 32.68 -20.74 -5.90
C ALA A 837 32.92 -22.23 -5.53
N PRO A 838 33.01 -22.63 -4.24
CA PRO A 838 33.12 -24.04 -3.87
C PRO A 838 31.91 -24.90 -4.28
N ARG A 839 30.78 -24.25 -4.59
CA ARG A 839 29.52 -24.89 -4.99
C ARG A 839 29.31 -24.91 -6.51
N GLY A 840 30.25 -24.36 -7.28
CA GLY A 840 30.14 -24.24 -8.74
C GLY A 840 29.02 -23.30 -9.20
N ALA A 841 28.65 -22.29 -8.40
CA ALA A 841 27.51 -21.43 -8.71
C ALA A 841 27.73 -20.60 -9.99
N GLY A 842 26.99 -20.90 -11.06
CA GLY A 842 27.18 -20.26 -12.37
C GLY A 842 28.29 -20.89 -13.23
N MET A 843 28.84 -22.03 -12.81
CA MET A 843 29.87 -22.79 -13.54
C MET A 843 29.32 -24.12 -14.05
N LEU A 844 29.83 -24.54 -15.21
CA LEU A 844 29.67 -25.87 -15.78
C LEU A 844 30.55 -26.90 -15.04
N ALA A 845 30.31 -28.19 -15.28
CA ALA A 845 31.05 -29.28 -14.63
C ALA A 845 32.56 -29.29 -14.95
N ASP A 846 32.98 -28.63 -16.03
CA ASP A 846 34.38 -28.42 -16.44
C ASP A 846 35.02 -27.16 -15.81
N GLY A 847 34.28 -26.43 -14.96
CA GLY A 847 34.72 -25.22 -14.28
C GLY A 847 34.58 -23.93 -15.09
N VAL A 848 34.07 -23.98 -16.33
CA VAL A 848 33.83 -22.80 -17.16
C VAL A 848 32.54 -22.11 -16.73
N PHE A 849 32.50 -20.78 -16.71
CA PHE A 849 31.27 -20.04 -16.42
C PHE A 849 30.23 -20.20 -17.54
N HIS A 850 28.95 -20.26 -17.18
CA HIS A 850 27.87 -20.24 -18.17
C HIS A 850 27.82 -18.91 -18.92
N ASP A 851 27.40 -18.95 -20.19
CA ASP A 851 27.26 -17.77 -21.05
C ASP A 851 26.34 -16.69 -20.44
N TRP A 852 25.28 -17.11 -19.72
CA TRP A 852 24.34 -16.20 -19.04
C TRP A 852 24.90 -15.59 -17.75
N PHE A 853 26.09 -15.96 -17.29
CA PHE A 853 26.64 -15.51 -16.02
C PHE A 853 27.66 -14.37 -16.23
N HIS A 854 27.39 -13.20 -15.64
CA HIS A 854 28.17 -11.96 -15.90
C HIS A 854 28.96 -11.45 -14.70
N GLY A 855 29.25 -12.30 -13.71
CA GLY A 855 30.04 -11.86 -12.54
C GLY A 855 29.45 -10.63 -11.86
N VAL A 856 30.30 -9.69 -11.43
CA VAL A 856 29.89 -8.48 -10.70
C VAL A 856 29.76 -7.31 -11.68
N ILE A 857 28.55 -7.13 -12.23
CA ILE A 857 28.20 -6.00 -13.09
C ILE A 857 27.05 -5.16 -12.53
N THR A 858 27.08 -3.87 -12.83
CA THR A 858 26.00 -2.93 -12.49
C THR A 858 24.69 -3.31 -13.17
N ARG A 859 23.57 -2.91 -12.57
CA ARG A 859 22.24 -3.07 -13.18
C ARG A 859 22.18 -2.38 -14.54
N ARG A 860 22.75 -1.18 -14.66
CA ARG A 860 22.81 -0.42 -15.92
C ARG A 860 23.62 -1.10 -17.01
N ARG A 861 24.70 -1.83 -16.69
CA ARG A 861 25.43 -2.64 -17.68
C ARG A 861 24.57 -3.82 -18.13
N ALA A 862 23.93 -4.52 -17.20
CA ALA A 862 23.00 -5.61 -17.54
C ALA A 862 21.83 -5.17 -18.43
N GLU A 863 21.21 -4.02 -18.14
CA GLU A 863 20.15 -3.47 -18.98
C GLU A 863 20.66 -3.11 -20.38
N ARG A 864 21.83 -2.46 -20.49
CA ARG A 864 22.46 -2.12 -21.78
C ARG A 864 22.72 -3.34 -22.65
N LEU A 865 23.24 -4.43 -22.07
CA LEU A 865 23.48 -5.70 -22.77
C LEU A 865 22.19 -6.31 -23.35
N LEU A 866 21.04 -6.02 -22.73
CA LEU A 866 19.72 -6.56 -23.09
C LEU A 866 18.84 -5.62 -23.92
N THR A 867 19.17 -4.32 -24.03
CA THR A 867 18.32 -3.29 -24.67
C THR A 867 17.90 -3.68 -26.10
N ASN A 868 18.83 -4.25 -26.87
CA ASN A 868 18.64 -4.64 -28.28
C ASN A 868 18.53 -6.15 -28.50
N LYS A 869 18.25 -6.92 -27.44
CA LYS A 869 18.09 -8.38 -27.50
C LYS A 869 16.61 -8.77 -27.63
N PRO A 870 16.29 -9.96 -28.16
CA PRO A 870 14.91 -10.42 -28.27
C PRO A 870 14.25 -10.62 -26.90
N LEU A 871 12.92 -10.68 -26.89
CA LEU A 871 12.14 -10.90 -25.67
C LEU A 871 12.49 -12.25 -25.02
N GLY A 872 12.61 -12.25 -23.70
CA GLY A 872 13.05 -13.39 -22.91
C GLY A 872 14.58 -13.58 -22.85
N CYS A 873 15.37 -12.76 -23.56
CA CYS A 873 16.83 -12.80 -23.42
C CYS A 873 17.23 -12.38 -22.00
N PHE A 874 18.14 -13.13 -21.36
CA PHE A 874 18.41 -13.00 -19.93
C PHE A 874 19.88 -13.15 -19.56
N LEU A 875 20.24 -12.63 -18.39
CA LEU A 875 21.52 -12.84 -17.73
C LEU A 875 21.36 -12.90 -16.20
N ILE A 876 22.31 -13.53 -15.53
CA ILE A 876 22.41 -13.54 -14.07
C ILE A 876 23.74 -12.89 -13.68
N ARG A 877 23.66 -11.93 -12.77
CA ARG A 877 24.80 -11.20 -12.22
C ARG A 877 24.87 -11.37 -10.71
N VAL A 878 26.08 -11.33 -10.17
CA VAL A 878 26.33 -11.12 -8.74
C VAL A 878 25.97 -9.67 -8.42
N SER A 879 25.16 -9.46 -7.40
CA SER A 879 24.69 -8.13 -7.02
C SER A 879 25.80 -7.35 -6.32
N GLU A 880 26.06 -6.13 -6.79
CA GLU A 880 27.05 -5.22 -6.18
C GLU A 880 26.57 -4.64 -4.85
N SER A 881 25.26 -4.37 -4.75
CA SER A 881 24.66 -3.69 -3.60
C SER A 881 24.25 -4.64 -2.48
N ARG A 882 24.20 -5.95 -2.73
CA ARG A 882 23.84 -6.98 -1.73
C ARG A 882 24.46 -8.33 -2.05
N PHE A 883 24.76 -9.13 -1.03
CA PHE A 883 25.16 -10.54 -1.22
C PHE A 883 24.03 -11.33 -1.90
N GLY A 884 24.30 -11.84 -3.10
CA GLY A 884 23.34 -12.66 -3.84
C GLY A 884 23.39 -12.42 -5.34
N TYR A 885 22.38 -12.93 -6.04
CA TYR A 885 22.29 -12.82 -7.49
C TYR A 885 21.07 -12.02 -7.94
N SER A 886 21.18 -11.41 -9.11
CA SER A 886 20.08 -10.76 -9.80
C SER A 886 19.93 -11.36 -11.19
N LEU A 887 18.77 -11.95 -11.46
CA LEU A 887 18.34 -12.32 -12.81
C LEU A 887 17.76 -11.09 -13.50
N THR A 888 18.26 -10.77 -14.68
CA THR A 888 17.73 -9.70 -15.52
C THR A 888 17.32 -10.27 -16.86
N PHE A 889 16.13 -9.96 -17.35
CA PHE A 889 15.69 -10.40 -18.68
C PHE A 889 14.82 -9.37 -19.39
N ARG A 890 14.83 -9.43 -20.72
CA ARG A 890 14.16 -8.47 -21.59
C ARG A 890 12.68 -8.80 -21.76
N VAL A 891 11.82 -7.83 -21.50
CA VAL A 891 10.37 -7.84 -21.83
C VAL A 891 10.05 -6.66 -22.73
N ALA A 892 8.85 -6.60 -23.33
CA ALA A 892 8.52 -5.67 -24.44
C ALA A 892 9.12 -4.25 -24.32
N ASN A 893 8.88 -3.56 -23.20
CA ASN A 893 9.25 -2.15 -23.03
C ASN A 893 10.30 -1.88 -21.93
N ARG A 894 10.85 -2.92 -21.29
CA ARG A 894 11.85 -2.77 -20.21
C ARG A 894 12.64 -4.07 -19.99
N CYS A 895 13.65 -4.02 -19.15
CA CYS A 895 14.18 -5.21 -18.50
C CYS A 895 13.45 -5.43 -17.16
N LYS A 896 13.15 -6.68 -16.83
CA LYS A 896 12.68 -7.09 -15.51
C LYS A 896 13.85 -7.65 -14.72
N HIS A 897 13.86 -7.41 -13.42
CA HIS A 897 14.90 -7.86 -12.51
C HIS A 897 14.26 -8.67 -11.38
N TYR A 898 14.81 -9.84 -11.14
CA TYR A 898 14.45 -10.73 -10.06
C TYR A 898 15.66 -10.96 -9.16
N MET A 899 15.46 -10.80 -7.86
CA MET A 899 16.47 -11.18 -6.87
C MET A 899 16.42 -12.70 -6.68
N ILE A 900 17.57 -13.34 -6.68
CA ILE A 900 17.71 -14.76 -6.36
C ILE A 900 18.36 -14.84 -4.98
N ASP A 901 17.61 -15.37 -4.01
CA ASP A 901 18.04 -15.61 -2.63
C ASP A 901 18.49 -17.06 -2.44
N GLN A 902 19.14 -17.36 -1.31
CA GLN A 902 19.60 -18.70 -0.96
C GLN A 902 19.01 -19.14 0.39
N THR A 903 18.45 -20.36 0.45
CA THR A 903 17.91 -20.97 1.67
C THR A 903 19.02 -21.42 2.63
N ARG A 904 18.68 -21.81 3.87
CA ARG A 904 19.64 -22.34 4.85
C ARG A 904 20.37 -23.59 4.36
N SER A 905 19.66 -24.47 3.65
CA SER A 905 20.25 -25.63 2.97
C SER A 905 21.10 -25.26 1.75
N GLY A 906 21.17 -23.98 1.39
CA GLY A 906 21.98 -23.49 0.30
C GLY A 906 21.33 -23.59 -1.09
N LYS A 907 20.02 -23.84 -1.15
CA LYS A 907 19.26 -23.90 -2.39
C LYS A 907 18.86 -22.50 -2.85
N TYR A 908 18.66 -22.30 -4.14
CA TYR A 908 18.35 -21.00 -4.74
C TYR A 908 16.83 -20.81 -4.90
N VAL A 909 16.35 -19.60 -4.65
CA VAL A 909 14.94 -19.24 -4.82
C VAL A 909 14.82 -17.85 -5.42
N ILE A 910 13.96 -17.68 -6.41
CA ILE A 910 13.60 -16.35 -6.89
C ILE A 910 12.69 -15.70 -5.85
N VAL A 911 13.09 -14.53 -5.33
CA VAL A 911 12.35 -13.83 -4.29
C VAL A 911 10.92 -13.55 -4.76
N GLY A 912 9.95 -14.07 -4.00
CA GLY A 912 8.52 -13.97 -4.30
C GLY A 912 7.94 -15.15 -5.09
N MET A 913 8.73 -16.21 -5.35
CA MET A 913 8.26 -17.46 -5.94
C MET A 913 8.34 -18.61 -4.92
N PRO A 914 7.39 -19.58 -4.96
CA PRO A 914 7.36 -20.68 -4.00
C PRO A 914 8.38 -21.80 -4.31
N LYS A 915 8.91 -21.88 -5.53
CA LYS A 915 9.78 -23.00 -5.95
C LYS A 915 11.25 -22.75 -5.62
N VAL A 916 11.91 -23.78 -5.09
CA VAL A 916 13.31 -23.76 -4.66
C VAL A 916 14.13 -24.73 -5.52
N PHE A 917 15.34 -24.34 -5.91
CA PHE A 917 16.21 -25.05 -6.86
C PHE A 917 17.57 -25.40 -6.23
N LYS A 918 18.15 -26.56 -6.55
CA LYS A 918 19.43 -26.97 -5.95
C LYS A 918 20.60 -26.18 -6.52
N THR A 919 20.54 -25.84 -7.81
CA THR A 919 21.56 -25.05 -8.52
C THR A 919 20.93 -23.90 -9.30
N LEU A 920 21.72 -22.88 -9.63
CA LEU A 920 21.28 -21.80 -10.53
C LEU A 920 20.95 -22.34 -11.93
N ASP A 921 21.65 -23.37 -12.39
CA ASP A 921 21.40 -24.04 -13.66
C ASP A 921 20.00 -24.70 -13.69
N GLU A 922 19.63 -25.45 -12.65
CA GLU A 922 18.30 -26.05 -12.53
C GLU A 922 17.18 -25.00 -12.54
N MET A 923 17.42 -23.84 -11.91
CA MET A 923 16.49 -22.70 -11.93
C MET A 923 16.33 -22.14 -13.34
N VAL A 924 17.44 -21.93 -14.07
CA VAL A 924 17.42 -21.41 -15.43
C VAL A 924 16.71 -22.38 -16.37
N THR A 925 17.05 -23.66 -16.35
CA THR A 925 16.42 -24.70 -17.19
C THR A 925 14.93 -24.80 -16.90
N TYR A 926 14.51 -24.73 -15.63
CA TYR A 926 13.09 -24.75 -15.30
C TYR A 926 12.33 -23.57 -15.91
N HIS A 927 12.89 -22.36 -15.85
CA HIS A 927 12.25 -21.15 -16.37
C HIS A 927 12.41 -20.93 -17.88
N GLN A 928 13.13 -21.82 -18.57
CA GLN A 928 13.08 -21.94 -20.03
C GLN A 928 11.77 -22.60 -20.50
N GLU A 929 11.22 -23.51 -19.69
CA GLU A 929 10.00 -24.26 -20.00
C GLU A 929 8.77 -23.80 -19.20
N ASN A 930 8.98 -23.08 -18.09
CA ASN A 930 7.92 -22.67 -17.17
C ASN A 930 7.93 -21.16 -16.92
N GLU A 931 6.74 -20.56 -16.94
CA GLU A 931 6.54 -19.12 -16.81
C GLU A 931 7.17 -18.57 -15.52
N ILE A 932 7.99 -17.52 -15.64
CA ILE A 932 8.63 -16.87 -14.50
C ILE A 932 7.67 -15.92 -13.76
N ASN A 933 6.61 -15.47 -14.43
CA ASN A 933 5.66 -14.54 -13.88
C ASN A 933 4.24 -14.75 -14.45
N PRO A 934 3.21 -14.15 -13.82
CA PRO A 934 1.82 -14.30 -14.26
C PRO A 934 1.51 -13.70 -15.64
N GLU A 935 2.45 -12.98 -16.26
CA GLU A 935 2.31 -12.41 -17.61
C GLU A 935 2.73 -13.41 -18.71
N GLY A 936 3.24 -14.59 -18.33
CA GLY A 936 3.62 -15.66 -19.25
C GLY A 936 5.03 -15.54 -19.83
N ASP A 937 5.91 -14.74 -19.21
CA ASP A 937 7.27 -14.58 -19.70
C ASP A 937 8.14 -15.82 -19.42
N LEU A 938 9.01 -16.18 -20.38
CA LEU A 938 9.97 -17.29 -20.29
C LEU A 938 11.41 -16.78 -20.47
N LEU A 939 12.37 -17.50 -19.90
CA LEU A 939 13.79 -17.31 -20.20
C LEU A 939 14.09 -17.97 -21.54
N THR A 940 14.28 -17.21 -22.61
CA THR A 940 14.41 -17.78 -23.96
C THR A 940 15.85 -18.05 -24.36
N MET A 941 16.73 -17.07 -24.18
CA MET A 941 18.13 -17.21 -24.58
C MET A 941 19.10 -16.48 -23.64
N PRO A 942 20.29 -17.05 -23.39
CA PRO A 942 21.31 -16.39 -22.60
C PRO A 942 21.85 -15.17 -23.34
N CYS A 943 22.05 -14.06 -22.63
CA CYS A 943 22.91 -12.98 -23.09
C CYS A 943 24.34 -13.39 -22.79
N GLY A 944 25.18 -13.48 -23.82
CA GLY A 944 26.62 -13.75 -23.66
C GLY A 944 27.41 -12.49 -23.30
N GLN A 945 28.72 -12.66 -23.12
CA GLN A 945 29.68 -11.59 -22.84
C GLN A 945 29.84 -10.63 -24.04
N GLU A 946 30.14 -9.36 -23.77
CA GLU A 946 30.32 -8.32 -24.81
C GLU A 946 31.72 -8.37 -25.45
N ASP A 947 32.75 -8.72 -24.67
CA ASP A 947 34.14 -8.83 -25.10
C ASP A 947 34.67 -10.25 -24.77
N GLU A 948 35.24 -10.94 -25.75
CA GLU A 948 35.85 -12.28 -25.56
C GLU A 948 37.20 -12.20 -24.84
N ASP A 949 37.87 -11.04 -24.86
CA ASP A 949 39.17 -10.82 -24.24
C ASP A 949 39.09 -10.30 -22.79
N GLU A 950 37.99 -9.61 -22.43
CA GLU A 950 37.75 -9.04 -21.09
C GLU A 950 36.35 -9.43 -20.56
N ALA A 951 36.20 -10.68 -20.11
CA ALA A 951 34.93 -11.22 -19.62
C ALA A 951 34.44 -10.52 -18.33
N ASP A 952 33.13 -10.32 -18.17
CA ASP A 952 32.54 -9.60 -17.04
C ASP A 952 32.82 -10.27 -15.66
N TYR A 953 33.15 -11.57 -15.66
CA TYR A 953 33.52 -12.35 -14.47
C TYR A 953 35.03 -12.37 -14.19
N GLU A 954 35.84 -11.54 -14.86
CA GLU A 954 37.30 -11.51 -14.68
C GLU A 954 37.72 -11.20 -13.23
N ASP A 955 36.99 -10.31 -12.55
CA ASP A 955 37.23 -9.99 -11.14
C ASP A 955 37.06 -11.23 -10.23
N LEU A 956 36.15 -12.13 -10.57
CA LEU A 956 35.98 -13.40 -9.85
C LEU A 956 37.14 -14.36 -10.15
N LEU A 957 37.61 -14.42 -11.40
CA LEU A 957 38.73 -15.27 -11.81
C LEU A 957 40.05 -14.85 -11.16
N LYS A 958 40.36 -13.54 -11.13
CA LYS A 958 41.58 -12.98 -10.52
C LYS A 958 41.73 -13.45 -9.07
N VAL A 959 40.66 -13.33 -8.30
CA VAL A 959 40.66 -13.67 -6.87
C VAL A 959 40.65 -15.19 -6.64
N MET A 960 40.09 -15.99 -7.55
CA MET A 960 40.18 -17.47 -7.49
C MET A 960 41.57 -18.03 -7.85
N GLY A 961 42.36 -17.31 -8.66
CA GLY A 961 43.71 -17.74 -9.09
C GLY A 961 44.81 -17.63 -8.02
N GLU A 962 44.67 -16.72 -7.05
CA GLU A 962 45.73 -16.35 -6.10
C GLU A 962 46.14 -17.44 -5.09
N LYS A 963 45.38 -18.53 -4.92
CA LYS A 963 45.70 -19.62 -3.97
C LYS A 963 46.61 -20.73 -4.54
N ARG A 964 46.94 -20.73 -5.84
CA ARG A 964 47.58 -21.88 -6.52
C ARG A 964 49.11 -21.99 -6.34
N HIS A 965 49.77 -21.03 -5.68
CA HIS A 965 51.24 -21.03 -5.53
C HIS A 965 51.78 -21.60 -4.21
N ARG A 966 50.97 -22.23 -3.34
CA ARG A 966 51.48 -22.67 -2.02
C ARG A 966 51.32 -24.11 -1.57
N ASN A 967 50.64 -25.02 -2.24
CA ASN A 967 50.67 -26.44 -1.84
C ASN A 967 50.49 -27.36 -3.05
N GLY A 968 51.37 -28.35 -3.17
CA GLY A 968 51.38 -29.36 -4.22
C GLY A 968 50.28 -30.42 -4.06
N ASP A 969 50.09 -31.11 -5.17
CA ASP A 969 49.34 -32.36 -5.43
C ASP A 969 47.84 -32.28 -5.82
N ASN A 970 47.64 -32.63 -7.11
CA ASN A 970 46.53 -33.29 -7.80
C ASN A 970 45.08 -32.80 -7.59
N ALA A 971 44.67 -31.81 -8.40
CA ALA A 971 43.26 -31.44 -8.65
C ALA A 971 43.10 -30.86 -10.09
N PRO A 972 41.91 -30.94 -10.71
CA PRO A 972 41.69 -30.83 -12.16
C PRO A 972 42.09 -29.47 -12.78
N PRO A 973 42.31 -29.41 -14.12
CA PRO A 973 42.89 -28.25 -14.79
C PRO A 973 42.05 -26.98 -14.62
N LEU A 974 42.70 -25.82 -14.81
CA LEU A 974 41.99 -24.54 -15.00
C LEU A 974 40.93 -24.69 -16.10
N PRO A 975 39.80 -23.97 -16.01
CA PRO A 975 38.90 -23.85 -17.15
C PRO A 975 39.71 -23.33 -18.34
N GLU A 976 39.80 -24.12 -19.42
CA GLU A 976 40.51 -23.69 -20.63
C GLU A 976 39.85 -22.43 -21.18
N ARG A 977 40.64 -21.40 -21.50
CA ARG A 977 40.21 -20.31 -22.39
C ARG A 977 39.92 -20.93 -23.76
N ARG A 978 38.66 -21.25 -24.04
CA ARG A 978 38.23 -21.64 -25.39
C ARG A 978 37.60 -20.45 -26.09
N TYR A 979 38.39 -19.79 -26.93
CA TYR A 979 37.87 -19.00 -28.05
C TYR A 979 37.10 -19.94 -28.97
N ARG A 980 35.76 -19.81 -29.03
CA ARG A 980 34.99 -20.45 -30.10
C ARG A 980 35.25 -19.66 -31.38
N GLN A 981 36.20 -20.12 -32.19
CA GLN A 981 36.25 -19.74 -33.59
C GLN A 981 34.93 -20.19 -34.25
N SER A 982 34.01 -19.23 -34.46
CA SER A 982 32.89 -19.43 -35.34
C SER A 982 33.40 -19.32 -36.78
N THR A 983 33.57 -20.48 -37.40
CA THR A 983 33.79 -20.63 -38.84
C THR A 983 32.64 -19.94 -39.59
N VAL A 984 32.98 -18.84 -40.26
CA VAL A 984 32.14 -18.18 -41.24
C VAL A 984 31.97 -19.12 -42.44
N HIS A 985 30.78 -19.69 -42.62
CA HIS A 985 30.32 -20.12 -43.94
C HIS A 985 29.46 -19.01 -44.53
N ARG A 986 29.86 -18.62 -45.74
CA ARG A 986 29.25 -17.62 -46.63
C ARG A 986 27.77 -17.84 -46.87
#